data_AF-A0A9D8STY2-F1
#
_entry.id   AF-A0A9D8STY2-F1
#
_cell.length_a   1.000
_cell.length_b   1.000
_cell.length_c   1.000
_cell.angle_alpha   90.00
_cell.angle_beta   90.00
_cell.angle_gamma   90.00
#
_symmetry.space_group_name_H-M   'P 1'
#
loop_
_entity.id
_entity.type
_entity.pdbx_description
1 polymer ?
#
loop_
_entity_poly.entity_id
_entity_poly.type
_entity_poly.pdbx_seq_one_letter_code
_entity_poly.pdbx_strand_id
1 'polypeptide(L)'
;FNLLTIAVIRLRTKGTFDFISSTDAKHGGIVLTLLFIGFFGLNIIANNIFRQVSYDFTEEKYLSLTKNTKDILRKLDRPVVAKLYYSPILGKRNPQLRNLFDRIKLMLKQYKAYSNGKFDYRIYMPHFLDKTEDRAIADGIQPIPLIDINQNALFGVSFSDSLTGKSVIPFFSLERLPYLEQDFTTNIYKLQHKKKTLGLLSSLPIYGDTRIGDVAINKWEIFNQISELYDVKVIKNKEDLEQKFDVFMLVHPFNLEDDVIEKIKKQEKVFLVLDVADDASRLYSPVKDYSFSSQLSGLSDYWGISFLGNGVVGDFDNSITVDDTINYKKNPSFTQDLLQFKVKKSNLNPNHRITYKLQNILFASASMVAPKADSDVSFFPLILASSNSTMLPASLAKENASPREILKQFVPTNRPLVIAAEFLSNSATKPFDIIAVADTDFMYDSFWAKDRTFLDTTFRIALFDNANFVLNALDYLTKNDDLISLRGKTIKERSLFKIDNMRKLNIYRYKLKENDIFQAIDGVRARLTEITAKKNFEERETFSPDELAIIGNIRKEMTELRQQLSDVRTKANDNIASIEVWVKFYNIYFIVLVILCAILAVLIRHKKIKLLTVKNLLVWDKKTVLLFLWVMLILGIACLSVYFDNKNNISTYEDKLVFKDFSEKINHITKIALKNKSNTLTFEKRKGEWVLKEYPEFPVYQERVRRFLTTLAQMTFTEKKSDKVEDMKYFGFSPLKNPTSPMTEVILDDKEGKQIEKFDIGWYDIDIGRGAKAAFIRLNNQFQVWLAEADFYDLSLNKNVWTYSSLWNLRFGRFISYNGIDDDMKVMTMVKILLNSYAEKIVDTI
;
A
#
# COMPACT_ATOMS: atom_id res chain seq x y z
N PHE A 1 1.08 3.43 40.30
CA PHE A 1 2.13 3.07 41.27
C PHE A 1 2.35 4.14 42.35
N ASN A 2 2.40 5.44 42.04
CA ASN A 2 2.58 6.49 43.06
C ASN A 2 1.37 6.76 43.98
N LEU A 3 0.14 6.43 43.58
CA LEU A 3 -1.05 6.82 44.36
C LEU A 3 -1.22 5.99 45.63
N LEU A 4 -0.86 4.71 45.61
CA LEU A 4 -0.94 3.82 46.76
C LEU A 4 0.17 4.12 47.77
N THR A 5 1.38 4.43 47.29
CA THR A 5 2.50 4.88 48.12
C THR A 5 2.24 6.28 48.70
N ILE A 6 1.68 7.21 47.90
CA ILE A 6 1.25 8.53 48.39
C ILE A 6 0.08 8.38 49.37
N ALA A 7 -0.86 7.46 49.16
CA ALA A 7 -1.97 7.21 50.07
C ALA A 7 -1.51 6.55 51.38
N VAL A 8 -0.58 5.58 51.33
CA VAL A 8 0.00 4.93 52.51
C VAL A 8 0.90 5.89 53.29
N ILE A 9 1.70 6.71 52.60
CA ILE A 9 2.51 7.76 53.23
C ILE A 9 1.60 8.89 53.76
N ARG A 10 0.51 9.27 53.06
CA ARG A 10 -0.46 10.28 53.51
C ARG A 10 -1.42 9.81 54.59
N LEU A 11 -1.73 8.52 54.68
CA LEU A 11 -2.41 7.93 55.83
C LEU A 11 -1.52 7.99 57.07
N ARG A 12 -0.19 8.07 56.89
CA ARG A 12 0.79 8.26 57.97
C ARG A 12 1.16 9.73 58.24
N THR A 13 0.97 10.66 57.30
CA THR A 13 1.23 12.10 57.48
C THR A 13 -0.07 12.88 57.74
N LYS A 14 -0.25 13.37 58.98
CA LYS A 14 -1.41 14.19 59.35
C LYS A 14 -1.41 15.53 58.59
N GLY A 15 -2.52 15.81 57.90
CA GLY A 15 -2.99 17.16 57.58
C GLY A 15 -2.46 17.78 56.28
N THR A 16 -3.33 17.91 55.28
CA THR A 16 -3.25 18.94 54.22
C THR A 16 -4.51 19.00 53.34
N PHE A 17 -5.46 18.06 53.47
CA PHE A 17 -6.77 18.10 52.81
C PHE A 17 -7.91 17.77 53.78
N ASP A 18 -8.88 18.69 53.93
CA ASP A 18 -10.02 18.60 54.86
C ASP A 18 -10.99 17.43 54.60
N PHE A 19 -10.87 16.73 53.48
CA PHE A 19 -11.76 15.62 53.09
C PHE A 19 -11.38 14.25 53.69
N ILE A 20 -10.17 14.09 54.24
CA ILE A 20 -9.60 12.77 54.62
C ILE A 20 -9.19 12.72 56.11
N SER A 21 -9.38 13.80 56.87
CA SER A 21 -8.84 13.96 58.23
C SER A 21 -9.73 13.34 59.32
N SER A 22 -9.99 12.03 59.26
CA SER A 22 -10.65 11.29 60.35
C SER A 22 -9.67 10.37 61.08
N THR A 23 -9.77 10.26 62.40
CA THR A 23 -8.97 9.35 63.23
C THR A 23 -9.54 7.94 63.32
N ASP A 24 -10.68 7.68 62.69
CA ASP A 24 -11.30 6.36 62.63
C ASP A 24 -10.77 5.56 61.43
N ALA A 25 -10.14 4.42 61.71
CA ALA A 25 -9.62 3.51 60.68
C ALA A 25 -10.72 3.05 59.71
N LYS A 26 -11.97 2.94 60.18
CA LYS A 26 -13.12 2.58 59.33
C LYS A 26 -13.48 3.70 58.35
N HIS A 27 -13.40 4.95 58.78
CA HIS A 27 -13.69 6.10 57.93
C HIS A 27 -12.61 6.33 56.86
N GLY A 28 -11.33 6.20 57.24
CA GLY A 28 -10.23 6.20 56.28
C GLY A 28 -10.36 5.09 55.24
N GLY A 29 -10.80 3.89 55.66
CA GLY A 29 -11.12 2.78 54.77
C GLY A 29 -12.25 3.10 53.79
N ILE A 30 -13.35 3.73 54.24
CA ILE A 30 -14.48 4.11 53.39
C ILE A 30 -14.08 5.17 52.36
N VAL A 31 -13.37 6.22 52.79
CA VAL A 31 -12.92 7.29 51.87
C VAL A 31 -11.93 6.76 50.85
N LEU A 32 -10.99 5.90 51.25
CA LEU A 32 -10.06 5.23 50.33
C LEU A 32 -10.81 4.35 49.32
N THR A 33 -11.82 3.60 49.78
CA THR A 33 -12.65 2.76 48.92
C THR A 33 -13.44 3.60 47.92
N LEU A 34 -14.04 4.72 48.34
CA LEU A 34 -14.75 5.64 47.45
C LEU A 34 -13.82 6.29 46.42
N LEU A 35 -12.62 6.71 46.83
CA LEU A 35 -11.61 7.23 45.91
C LEU A 35 -11.12 6.17 44.92
N PHE A 36 -10.99 4.91 45.36
CA PHE A 36 -10.64 3.80 44.49
C PHE A 36 -11.75 3.53 43.46
N ILE A 37 -13.01 3.47 43.90
CA ILE A 37 -14.18 3.31 43.02
C ILE A 37 -14.27 4.49 42.02
N GLY A 38 -14.10 5.72 42.50
CA GLY A 38 -14.08 6.92 41.65
C GLY A 38 -12.92 6.90 40.65
N PHE A 39 -11.74 6.44 41.06
CA PHE A 39 -10.59 6.25 40.17
C PHE A 39 -10.87 5.19 39.10
N PHE A 40 -11.52 4.07 39.43
CA PHE A 40 -11.96 3.08 38.44
C PHE A 40 -12.96 3.67 37.46
N GLY A 41 -13.99 4.37 37.94
CA GLY A 41 -14.97 5.04 37.09
C GLY A 41 -14.32 6.09 36.17
N LEU A 42 -13.41 6.91 36.69
CA LEU A 42 -12.64 7.87 35.88
C LEU A 42 -11.73 7.18 34.86
N ASN A 43 -11.10 6.05 35.20
CA ASN A 43 -10.32 5.29 34.22
C ASN A 43 -11.19 4.72 33.11
N ILE A 44 -12.39 4.22 33.43
CA ILE A 44 -13.35 3.73 32.42
C ILE A 44 -13.78 4.88 31.51
N ILE A 45 -14.16 6.03 32.08
CA ILE A 45 -14.49 7.24 31.31
C ILE A 45 -13.31 7.68 30.44
N ALA A 46 -12.10 7.74 31.00
CA ALA A 46 -10.90 8.12 30.27
C ALA A 46 -10.58 7.14 29.13
N ASN A 47 -10.78 5.85 29.37
CA ASN A 47 -10.54 4.81 28.40
C ASN A 47 -11.57 4.79 27.25
N ASN A 48 -12.81 5.20 27.52
CA ASN A 48 -13.89 5.11 26.53
C ASN A 48 -14.13 6.46 25.83
N ILE A 49 -14.13 7.57 26.57
CA ILE A 49 -14.37 8.93 26.04
C ILE A 49 -13.07 9.56 25.54
N PHE A 50 -12.04 9.64 26.38
CA PHE A 50 -10.83 10.41 26.06
C PHE A 50 -9.81 9.65 25.21
N ARG A 51 -9.92 8.32 25.06
CA ARG A 51 -8.99 7.50 24.27
C ARG A 51 -9.09 7.72 22.75
N GLN A 52 -10.11 8.44 22.28
CA GLN A 52 -10.23 8.90 20.89
C GLN A 52 -9.57 10.27 20.68
N VAL A 53 -9.26 11.01 21.75
CA VAL A 53 -8.61 12.31 21.69
C VAL A 53 -7.10 12.12 21.74
N SER A 54 -6.45 12.19 20.58
CA SER A 54 -4.98 12.17 20.46
C SER A 54 -4.49 13.49 19.87
N TYR A 55 -3.56 14.15 20.57
CA TYR A 55 -2.87 15.32 20.03
C TYR A 55 -1.51 14.91 19.47
N ASP A 56 -1.30 15.24 18.20
CA ASP A 56 -0.04 15.03 17.52
C ASP A 56 0.82 16.29 17.65
N PHE A 57 1.88 16.21 18.47
CA PHE A 57 2.85 17.30 18.66
C PHE A 57 3.98 17.30 17.62
N THR A 58 3.96 16.36 16.66
CA THR A 58 4.93 16.36 15.57
C THR A 58 4.68 17.57 14.67
N GLU A 59 5.76 18.09 14.09
CA GLU A 59 5.73 19.26 13.22
C GLU A 59 4.92 18.96 11.94
N GLU A 60 5.14 17.78 11.35
CA GLU A 60 4.50 17.31 10.12
C GLU A 60 3.11 16.70 10.33
N LYS A 61 2.64 16.62 11.59
CA LYS A 61 1.36 15.98 11.96
C LYS A 61 1.21 14.57 11.38
N TYR A 62 2.32 13.83 11.29
CA TYR A 62 2.37 12.54 10.60
C TYR A 62 1.71 11.40 11.41
N LEU A 63 1.42 11.58 12.70
CA LEU A 63 0.68 10.65 13.56
C LEU A 63 -0.84 10.85 13.53
N SER A 64 -1.30 11.97 12.98
CA SER A 64 -2.72 12.32 12.86
C SER A 64 -3.22 12.23 11.42
N LEU A 65 -4.48 11.84 11.22
CA LEU A 65 -5.08 11.82 9.89
C LEU A 65 -5.20 13.23 9.29
N THR A 66 -4.97 13.33 8.00
CA THR A 66 -5.26 14.51 7.18
C THR A 66 -6.74 14.86 7.20
N LYS A 67 -7.04 16.11 6.84
CA LYS A 67 -8.42 16.57 6.67
C LYS A 67 -9.14 15.75 5.58
N ASN A 68 -8.50 15.50 4.44
CA ASN A 68 -9.10 14.71 3.36
C ASN A 68 -9.41 13.27 3.78
N THR A 69 -8.49 12.57 4.47
CA THR A 69 -8.80 11.21 4.96
C THR A 69 -10.01 11.23 5.89
N LYS A 70 -10.11 12.21 6.80
CA LYS A 70 -11.30 12.35 7.66
C LYS A 70 -12.57 12.61 6.85
N ASP A 71 -12.49 13.44 5.82
CA ASP A 71 -13.64 13.77 4.97
C ASP A 71 -14.08 12.57 4.12
N ILE A 72 -13.14 11.81 3.54
CA ILE A 72 -13.39 10.54 2.83
C ILE A 72 -14.08 9.55 3.77
N LEU A 73 -13.57 9.37 4.99
CA LEU A 73 -14.13 8.42 5.97
C LEU A 73 -15.55 8.81 6.42
N ARG A 74 -15.85 10.11 6.57
CA ARG A 74 -17.20 10.59 6.92
C ARG A 74 -18.19 10.43 5.77
N LYS A 75 -17.71 10.61 4.54
CA LYS A 75 -18.49 10.55 3.30
C LYS A 75 -18.56 9.14 2.69
N LEU A 76 -18.14 8.09 3.40
CA LEU A 76 -18.31 6.72 2.91
C LEU A 76 -19.79 6.47 2.56
N ASP A 77 -20.07 6.09 1.32
CA ASP A 77 -21.44 5.79 0.89
C ASP A 77 -21.92 4.44 1.44
N ARG A 78 -20.98 3.50 1.57
CA ARG A 78 -21.20 2.15 2.08
C ARG A 78 -20.24 1.82 3.22
N PRO A 79 -20.64 0.94 4.16
CA PRO A 79 -19.75 0.43 5.18
C PRO A 79 -18.55 -0.31 4.56
N VAL A 80 -17.36 -0.10 5.13
CA VAL A 80 -16.11 -0.77 4.75
C VAL A 80 -15.54 -1.51 5.96
N VAL A 81 -15.14 -2.76 5.77
CA VAL A 81 -14.47 -3.58 6.78
C VAL A 81 -13.04 -3.86 6.35
N ALA A 82 -12.07 -3.56 7.22
CA ALA A 82 -10.67 -3.89 7.04
C ALA A 82 -10.27 -5.15 7.84
N LYS A 83 -9.68 -6.15 7.20
CA LYS A 83 -9.19 -7.38 7.84
C LYS A 83 -7.66 -7.38 7.82
N LEU A 84 -7.05 -7.06 8.96
CA LEU A 84 -5.60 -7.02 9.14
C LEU A 84 -5.09 -8.40 9.55
N TYR A 85 -4.14 -8.95 8.79
CA TYR A 85 -3.49 -10.23 9.09
C TYR A 85 -2.05 -9.96 9.55
N TYR A 86 -1.65 -10.53 10.68
CA TYR A 86 -0.30 -10.37 11.21
C TYR A 86 0.19 -11.61 11.96
N SER A 87 1.18 -12.31 11.40
CA SER A 87 1.84 -13.44 12.06
C SER A 87 2.82 -12.94 13.14
N PRO A 88 2.61 -13.28 14.42
CA PRO A 88 3.42 -12.75 15.53
C PRO A 88 4.92 -13.04 15.45
N ILE A 89 5.31 -14.09 14.72
CA ILE A 89 6.72 -14.46 14.49
C ILE A 89 7.52 -13.33 13.83
N LEU A 90 6.90 -12.53 12.96
CA LEU A 90 7.55 -11.42 12.26
C LEU A 90 8.09 -10.38 13.26
N GLY A 91 7.27 -9.98 14.22
CA GLY A 91 7.68 -9.03 15.26
C GLY A 91 8.55 -9.62 16.37
N LYS A 92 8.69 -10.96 16.46
CA LYS A 92 9.70 -11.60 17.32
C LYS A 92 11.08 -11.51 16.67
N ARG A 93 11.15 -11.64 15.33
CA ARG A 93 12.38 -11.60 14.55
C ARG A 93 12.86 -10.18 14.23
N ASN A 94 11.92 -9.28 13.94
CA ASN A 94 12.22 -7.88 13.63
C ASN A 94 11.32 -6.93 14.46
N PRO A 95 11.85 -6.27 15.50
CA PRO A 95 11.10 -5.29 16.29
C PRO A 95 10.48 -4.16 15.46
N GLN A 96 11.05 -3.80 14.32
CA GLN A 96 10.50 -2.77 13.44
C GLN A 96 9.17 -3.20 12.80
N LEU A 97 9.01 -4.49 12.47
CA LEU A 97 7.73 -5.01 11.96
C LEU A 97 6.64 -5.00 13.03
N ARG A 98 7.02 -5.19 14.31
CA ARG A 98 6.10 -5.02 15.44
C ARG A 98 5.63 -3.57 15.56
N ASN A 99 6.56 -2.62 15.47
CA ASN A 99 6.22 -1.19 15.49
C ASN A 99 5.30 -0.81 14.32
N LEU A 100 5.54 -1.36 13.13
CA LEU A 100 4.69 -1.19 11.95
C LEU A 100 3.27 -1.74 12.20
N PHE A 101 3.13 -2.93 12.78
CA PHE A 101 1.83 -3.50 13.16
C PHE A 101 1.10 -2.62 14.19
N ASP A 102 1.78 -2.19 15.25
CA ASP A 102 1.20 -1.33 16.28
C ASP A 102 0.73 0.02 15.68
N ARG A 103 1.50 0.56 14.72
CA ARG A 103 1.14 1.76 13.98
C ARG A 103 -0.12 1.57 13.13
N ILE A 104 -0.21 0.47 12.38
CA ILE A 104 -1.39 0.14 11.57
C ILE A 104 -2.62 -0.05 12.46
N LYS A 105 -2.48 -0.76 13.58
CA LYS A 105 -3.56 -0.96 14.56
C LYS A 105 -4.09 0.37 15.11
N LEU A 106 -3.20 1.30 15.44
CA LEU A 106 -3.58 2.65 15.88
C LEU A 106 -4.32 3.42 14.77
N MET A 107 -3.84 3.32 13.53
CA MET A 107 -4.46 3.99 12.38
C MET A 107 -5.87 3.45 12.09
N LEU A 108 -6.06 2.13 12.07
CA LEU A 108 -7.38 1.50 11.91
C LEU A 108 -8.37 1.95 13.00
N LYS A 109 -7.89 2.10 14.24
CA LYS A 109 -8.69 2.65 15.34
C LYS A 109 -9.11 4.10 15.06
N GLN A 110 -8.21 4.94 14.55
CA GLN A 110 -8.55 6.30 14.14
C GLN A 110 -9.59 6.29 13.00
N TYR A 111 -9.44 5.40 12.01
CA TYR A 111 -10.37 5.31 10.89
C TYR A 111 -11.79 4.96 11.36
N LYS A 112 -11.92 3.96 12.25
CA LYS A 112 -13.20 3.62 12.89
C LYS A 112 -13.82 4.83 13.60
N ALA A 113 -13.04 5.56 14.39
CA ALA A 113 -13.52 6.72 15.14
C ALA A 113 -14.03 7.87 14.24
N TYR A 114 -13.38 8.13 13.10
CA TYR A 114 -13.78 9.22 12.19
C TYR A 114 -14.88 8.85 11.19
N SER A 115 -15.14 7.57 10.99
CA SER A 115 -16.09 7.07 9.98
C SER A 115 -17.58 7.12 10.36
N ASN A 116 -17.91 7.55 11.59
CA ASN A 116 -19.28 7.52 12.13
C ASN A 116 -19.96 6.14 12.01
N GLY A 117 -19.21 5.05 12.22
CA GLY A 117 -19.71 3.68 12.16
C GLY A 117 -19.75 3.05 10.77
N LYS A 118 -19.29 3.77 9.73
CA LYS A 118 -19.17 3.25 8.35
C LYS A 118 -17.84 2.57 8.05
N PHE A 119 -16.90 2.58 8.98
CA PHE A 119 -15.66 1.82 8.90
C PHE A 119 -15.49 0.98 10.16
N ASP A 120 -15.17 -0.30 9.99
CA ASP A 120 -14.75 -1.16 11.09
C ASP A 120 -13.55 -2.01 10.65
N TYR A 121 -12.91 -2.68 11.61
CA TYR A 121 -11.77 -3.51 11.32
C TYR A 121 -11.67 -4.74 12.23
N ARG A 122 -11.01 -5.77 11.72
CA ARG A 122 -10.67 -7.01 12.43
C ARG A 122 -9.16 -7.26 12.34
N ILE A 123 -8.62 -7.91 13.35
CA ILE A 123 -7.21 -8.30 13.40
C ILE A 123 -7.17 -9.81 13.58
N TYR A 124 -6.56 -10.50 12.61
CA TYR A 124 -6.30 -11.93 12.63
C TYR A 124 -4.80 -12.17 12.85
N MET A 125 -4.49 -13.16 13.68
CA MET A 125 -3.11 -13.56 13.97
C MET A 125 -2.85 -14.96 13.42
N PRO A 126 -2.59 -15.09 12.10
CA PRO A 126 -2.46 -16.40 11.48
C PRO A 126 -1.20 -17.14 11.92
N HIS A 127 -1.40 -18.43 12.18
CA HIS A 127 -0.37 -19.42 12.48
C HIS A 127 -0.21 -20.36 11.28
N PHE A 128 0.95 -21.02 11.18
CA PHE A 128 1.22 -21.95 10.09
C PHE A 128 0.21 -23.10 10.08
N LEU A 129 -0.39 -23.37 8.90
CA LEU A 129 -1.43 -24.38 8.67
C LEU A 129 -2.73 -24.17 9.45
N ASP A 130 -3.03 -22.94 9.85
CA ASP A 130 -4.29 -22.59 10.51
C ASP A 130 -5.34 -22.06 9.51
N LYS A 131 -6.63 -22.19 9.83
CA LYS A 131 -7.75 -21.67 9.02
C LYS A 131 -7.64 -20.18 8.73
N THR A 132 -7.06 -19.42 9.67
CA THR A 132 -6.86 -17.98 9.49
C THR A 132 -5.76 -17.65 8.48
N GLU A 133 -4.79 -18.56 8.26
CA GLU A 133 -3.81 -18.49 7.18
C GLU A 133 -4.52 -18.64 5.83
N ASP A 134 -5.39 -19.64 5.71
CA ASP A 134 -6.15 -19.94 4.48
C ASP A 134 -7.03 -18.76 4.07
N ARG A 135 -7.73 -18.18 5.06
CA ARG A 135 -8.55 -16.99 4.89
C ARG A 135 -7.71 -15.80 4.43
N ALA A 136 -6.50 -15.62 4.98
CA ALA A 136 -5.61 -14.54 4.56
C ALA A 136 -5.17 -14.69 3.10
N ILE A 137 -4.82 -15.91 2.68
CA ILE A 137 -4.39 -16.20 1.32
C ILE A 137 -5.55 -15.95 0.34
N ALA A 138 -6.76 -16.40 0.65
CA ALA A 138 -7.96 -16.07 -0.14
C ALA A 138 -8.31 -14.57 -0.12
N ASP A 139 -7.88 -13.89 0.93
CA ASP A 139 -7.94 -12.44 1.02
C ASP A 139 -6.90 -11.68 0.19
N GLY A 140 -6.04 -12.40 -0.53
CA GLY A 140 -5.00 -11.85 -1.38
C GLY A 140 -3.75 -11.42 -0.61
N ILE A 141 -3.60 -11.88 0.64
CA ILE A 141 -2.41 -11.60 1.44
C ILE A 141 -1.26 -12.49 0.97
N GLN A 142 -0.13 -11.87 0.66
CA GLN A 142 1.06 -12.55 0.16
C GLN A 142 1.81 -13.24 1.32
N PRO A 143 2.10 -14.54 1.21
CA PRO A 143 2.98 -15.24 2.15
C PRO A 143 4.43 -14.73 2.07
N ILE A 144 5.01 -14.41 3.22
CA ILE A 144 6.42 -14.04 3.39
C ILE A 144 7.17 -15.30 3.87
N PRO A 145 8.06 -15.89 3.04
CA PRO A 145 8.76 -17.12 3.41
C PRO A 145 9.79 -16.86 4.51
N LEU A 146 9.76 -17.68 5.56
CA LEU A 146 10.77 -17.74 6.61
C LEU A 146 11.60 -19.02 6.43
N ILE A 147 12.62 -18.91 5.58
CA ILE A 147 13.40 -20.02 5.03
C ILE A 147 14.05 -20.87 6.13
N ASP A 148 14.54 -20.24 7.20
CA ASP A 148 15.26 -20.90 8.29
C ASP A 148 14.40 -21.83 9.14
N ILE A 149 13.09 -21.63 9.13
CA ILE A 149 12.11 -22.41 9.91
C ILE A 149 11.07 -23.09 9.04
N ASN A 150 11.26 -23.07 7.70
CA ASN A 150 10.41 -23.70 6.70
C ASN A 150 8.91 -23.43 6.90
N GLN A 151 8.56 -22.18 7.21
CA GLN A 151 7.16 -21.74 7.36
C GLN A 151 6.95 -20.39 6.70
N ASN A 152 5.69 -20.09 6.38
CA ASN A 152 5.28 -18.78 5.89
C ASN A 152 4.76 -17.91 7.02
N ALA A 153 4.94 -16.61 6.88
CA ALA A 153 4.33 -15.61 7.72
C ALA A 153 3.52 -14.63 6.86
N LEU A 154 2.48 -14.03 7.44
CA LEU A 154 1.57 -13.14 6.74
C LEU A 154 1.58 -11.78 7.42
N PHE A 155 1.64 -10.70 6.62
CA PHE A 155 1.45 -9.36 7.14
C PHE A 155 0.89 -8.42 6.08
N GLY A 156 -0.43 -8.32 6.01
CA GLY A 156 -1.15 -7.50 5.02
C GLY A 156 -2.57 -7.17 5.48
N VAL A 157 -3.34 -6.46 4.67
CA VAL A 157 -4.74 -6.09 4.98
C VAL A 157 -5.62 -6.20 3.74
N SER A 158 -6.83 -6.73 3.92
CA SER A 158 -7.89 -6.67 2.91
C SER A 158 -8.97 -5.67 3.34
N PHE A 159 -9.52 -4.95 2.38
CA PHE A 159 -10.66 -4.05 2.54
C PHE A 159 -11.80 -4.59 1.70
N SER A 160 -12.98 -4.63 2.30
CA SER A 160 -14.21 -5.12 1.68
C SER A 160 -15.34 -4.13 1.93
N ASP A 161 -16.12 -3.84 0.89
CA ASP A 161 -17.34 -3.05 1.04
C ASP A 161 -18.56 -3.94 1.32
N SER A 162 -19.72 -3.32 1.51
CA SER A 162 -20.97 -4.05 1.75
C SER A 162 -21.43 -4.89 0.56
N LEU A 163 -20.85 -4.71 -0.63
CA LEU A 163 -21.09 -5.50 -1.84
C LEU A 163 -20.04 -6.62 -1.97
N THR A 164 -19.49 -6.76 -3.18
CA THR A 164 -18.42 -7.68 -3.57
C THR A 164 -17.11 -6.93 -3.83
N GLY A 165 -17.07 -5.61 -3.62
CA GLY A 165 -15.88 -4.79 -3.83
C GLY A 165 -14.79 -5.17 -2.84
N LYS A 166 -13.60 -5.48 -3.37
CA LYS A 166 -12.42 -5.86 -2.57
C LYS A 166 -11.20 -5.08 -3.03
N SER A 167 -10.37 -4.67 -2.08
CA SER A 167 -9.10 -4.00 -2.31
C SER A 167 -8.10 -4.49 -1.27
N VAL A 168 -6.85 -4.71 -1.65
CA VAL A 168 -5.89 -5.46 -0.82
C VAL A 168 -4.55 -4.77 -0.81
N ILE A 169 -3.92 -4.71 0.37
CA ILE A 169 -2.48 -4.49 0.51
C ILE A 169 -1.87 -5.86 0.84
N PRO A 170 -1.25 -6.53 -0.16
CA PRO A 170 -0.89 -7.94 -0.06
C PRO A 170 0.16 -8.19 1.01
N PHE A 171 1.08 -7.24 1.21
CA PHE A 171 2.02 -7.26 2.31
C PHE A 171 2.44 -5.84 2.71
N PHE A 172 2.92 -5.69 3.94
CA PHE A 172 3.49 -4.45 4.44
C PHE A 172 5.02 -4.47 4.41
N SER A 173 5.60 -3.48 3.73
CA SER A 173 7.05 -3.23 3.75
C SER A 173 7.42 -2.14 4.75
N LEU A 174 8.63 -2.24 5.32
CA LEU A 174 9.13 -1.22 6.25
C LEU A 174 9.40 0.10 5.54
N GLU A 175 9.80 0.04 4.28
CA GLU A 175 10.06 1.18 3.41
C GLU A 175 8.81 2.04 3.20
N ARG A 176 7.61 1.44 3.25
CA ARG A 176 6.33 2.16 3.12
C ARG A 176 5.68 2.61 4.43
N LEU A 177 6.33 2.39 5.58
CA LEU A 177 5.84 2.88 6.89
C LEU A 177 5.41 4.37 6.87
N PRO A 178 6.11 5.31 6.20
CA PRO A 178 5.68 6.71 6.14
C PRO A 178 4.40 6.95 5.33
N TYR A 179 4.03 6.05 4.42
CA TYR A 179 2.94 6.21 3.46
C TYR A 179 1.65 5.45 3.86
N LEU A 180 1.58 4.87 5.06
CA LEU A 180 0.45 4.05 5.49
C LEU A 180 -0.92 4.72 5.35
N GLU A 181 -1.02 6.02 5.69
CA GLU A 181 -2.28 6.75 5.56
C GLU A 181 -2.72 6.84 4.10
N GLN A 182 -1.78 7.10 3.19
CA GLN A 182 -2.02 7.12 1.75
C GLN A 182 -2.48 5.75 1.27
N ASP A 183 -1.75 4.69 1.62
CA ASP A 183 -2.05 3.33 1.15
C ASP A 183 -3.44 2.88 1.59
N PHE A 184 -3.82 3.12 2.84
CA PHE A 184 -5.13 2.74 3.36
C PHE A 184 -6.24 3.58 2.75
N THR A 185 -6.10 4.90 2.76
CA THR A 185 -7.15 5.79 2.23
C THR A 185 -7.35 5.56 0.74
N THR A 186 -6.28 5.32 -0.02
CA THR A 186 -6.36 5.04 -1.46
C THR A 186 -7.09 3.73 -1.74
N ASN A 187 -6.81 2.65 -0.97
CA ASN A 187 -7.53 1.38 -1.14
C ASN A 187 -9.01 1.49 -0.73
N ILE A 188 -9.35 2.29 0.28
CA ILE A 188 -10.75 2.60 0.62
C ILE A 188 -11.42 3.43 -0.48
N TYR A 189 -10.71 4.42 -1.03
CA TYR A 189 -11.20 5.28 -2.10
C TYR A 189 -11.59 4.48 -3.35
N LYS A 190 -10.74 3.55 -3.77
CA LYS A 190 -10.95 2.65 -4.92
C LYS A 190 -12.26 1.85 -4.85
N LEU A 191 -12.73 1.51 -3.65
CA LEU A 191 -13.94 0.71 -3.46
C LEU A 191 -15.24 1.45 -3.79
N GLN A 192 -15.23 2.79 -3.72
CA GLN A 192 -16.45 3.60 -3.83
C GLN A 192 -16.45 4.54 -5.03
N HIS A 193 -15.27 4.94 -5.54
CA HIS A 193 -15.18 5.98 -6.55
C HIS A 193 -15.21 5.42 -7.97
N LYS A 194 -16.02 6.06 -8.82
CA LYS A 194 -16.05 5.78 -10.26
C LYS A 194 -14.79 6.35 -10.92
N LYS A 195 -14.08 5.50 -11.68
CA LYS A 195 -12.87 5.88 -12.42
C LYS A 195 -13.19 6.93 -13.49
N LYS A 196 -12.28 7.89 -13.66
CA LYS A 196 -12.28 8.87 -14.75
C LYS A 196 -11.62 8.27 -16.00
N THR A 197 -12.00 8.76 -17.17
CA THR A 197 -11.45 8.29 -18.45
C THR A 197 -10.10 8.96 -18.74
N LEU A 198 -9.08 8.17 -19.06
CA LEU A 198 -7.74 8.65 -19.42
C LEU A 198 -7.34 8.12 -20.79
N GLY A 199 -7.07 9.01 -21.73
CA GLY A 199 -6.48 8.65 -23.03
C GLY A 199 -4.96 8.62 -22.93
N LEU A 200 -4.31 7.52 -23.31
CA LEU A 200 -2.85 7.39 -23.27
C LEU A 200 -2.27 7.19 -24.67
N LEU A 201 -1.47 8.15 -25.14
CA LEU A 201 -0.65 8.02 -26.33
C LEU A 201 0.83 8.00 -25.91
N SER A 202 1.53 6.90 -26.22
CA SER A 202 2.93 6.69 -25.84
C SER A 202 3.67 5.97 -26.96
N SER A 203 4.86 6.46 -27.31
CA SER A 203 5.81 5.72 -28.16
C SER A 203 6.63 4.69 -27.37
N LEU A 204 6.69 4.83 -26.04
CA LEU A 204 7.36 3.89 -25.12
C LEU A 204 6.43 2.74 -24.72
N PRO A 205 6.97 1.53 -24.43
CA PRO A 205 6.21 0.32 -24.11
C PRO A 205 5.68 0.30 -22.66
N ILE A 206 5.17 1.42 -22.17
CA ILE A 206 4.71 1.63 -20.78
C ILE A 206 3.63 0.60 -20.36
N TYR A 207 2.81 0.18 -21.32
CA TYR A 207 1.69 -0.73 -21.10
C TYR A 207 1.98 -2.21 -21.35
N GLY A 208 3.21 -2.57 -21.72
CA GLY A 208 3.66 -3.97 -21.77
C GLY A 208 3.15 -4.84 -22.93
N ASP A 209 2.47 -4.25 -23.92
CA ASP A 209 1.96 -5.00 -25.09
C ASP A 209 3.05 -5.34 -26.13
N THR A 210 4.29 -4.90 -25.92
CA THR A 210 5.38 -5.01 -26.90
C THR A 210 6.25 -6.24 -26.63
N ARG A 211 6.59 -6.98 -27.69
CA ARG A 211 7.58 -8.05 -27.68
C ARG A 211 8.75 -7.67 -28.56
N ILE A 212 9.97 -7.83 -28.05
CA ILE A 212 11.21 -7.66 -28.83
C ILE A 212 11.87 -9.03 -28.92
N GLY A 213 11.84 -9.63 -30.12
CA GLY A 213 12.20 -11.03 -30.29
C GLY A 213 11.33 -11.95 -29.43
N ASP A 214 11.96 -12.82 -28.65
CA ASP A 214 11.28 -13.75 -27.73
C ASP A 214 11.02 -13.15 -26.33
N VAL A 215 11.43 -11.90 -26.07
CA VAL A 215 11.29 -11.26 -24.76
C VAL A 215 10.05 -10.37 -24.74
N ALA A 216 9.11 -10.68 -23.84
CA ALA A 216 7.98 -9.82 -23.54
C ALA A 216 8.40 -8.70 -22.58
N ILE A 217 8.06 -7.45 -22.93
CA ILE A 217 8.33 -6.30 -22.07
C ILE A 217 7.27 -6.22 -20.99
N ASN A 218 7.69 -6.19 -19.73
CA ASN A 218 6.77 -6.04 -18.61
C ASN A 218 6.17 -4.63 -18.58
N LYS A 219 4.87 -4.56 -18.27
CA LYS A 219 4.18 -3.31 -17.95
C LYS A 219 4.87 -2.56 -16.80
N TRP A 220 4.97 -1.24 -16.93
CA TRP A 220 5.53 -0.38 -15.90
C TRP A 220 4.56 -0.26 -14.72
N GLU A 221 5.10 -0.21 -13.50
CA GLU A 221 4.30 -0.15 -12.28
C GLU A 221 3.48 1.13 -12.18
N ILE A 222 3.99 2.24 -12.72
CA ILE A 222 3.23 3.49 -12.75
C ILE A 222 1.92 3.33 -13.55
N PHE A 223 1.94 2.55 -14.63
CA PHE A 223 0.75 2.27 -15.41
C PHE A 223 -0.21 1.32 -14.67
N ASN A 224 0.29 0.39 -13.85
CA ASN A 224 -0.56 -0.38 -12.91
C ASN A 224 -1.31 0.60 -11.98
N GLN A 225 -0.59 1.50 -11.32
CA GLN A 225 -1.19 2.46 -10.37
C GLN A 225 -2.18 3.43 -11.03
N ILE A 226 -1.90 3.91 -12.24
CA ILE A 226 -2.84 4.74 -13.02
C ILE A 226 -4.09 3.92 -13.34
N SER A 227 -3.93 2.68 -13.83
CA SER A 227 -5.06 1.79 -14.19
C SER A 227 -5.95 1.43 -13.00
N GLU A 228 -5.42 1.47 -11.77
CA GLU A 228 -6.20 1.26 -10.55
C GLU A 228 -7.18 2.41 -10.25
N LEU A 229 -6.86 3.64 -10.67
CA LEU A 229 -7.64 4.84 -10.38
C LEU A 229 -8.39 5.41 -11.61
N TYR A 230 -7.91 5.11 -12.81
CA TYR A 230 -8.43 5.61 -14.08
C TYR A 230 -8.86 4.47 -14.99
N ASP A 231 -9.87 4.73 -15.83
CA ASP A 231 -10.24 3.89 -16.95
C ASP A 231 -9.40 4.31 -18.15
N VAL A 232 -8.31 3.56 -18.39
CA VAL A 232 -7.29 3.96 -19.36
C VAL A 232 -7.57 3.37 -20.73
N LYS A 233 -7.76 4.23 -21.72
CA LYS A 233 -7.81 3.87 -23.14
C LYS A 233 -6.46 4.18 -23.78
N VAL A 234 -5.73 3.14 -24.16
CA VAL A 234 -4.52 3.26 -24.98
C VAL A 234 -4.91 3.64 -26.40
N ILE A 235 -4.30 4.69 -26.94
CA ILE A 235 -4.49 5.18 -28.31
C ILE A 235 -3.56 4.41 -29.22
N LYS A 236 -4.12 3.56 -30.09
CA LYS A 236 -3.36 2.81 -31.10
C LYS A 236 -3.56 3.39 -32.50
N ASN A 237 -4.77 3.87 -32.78
CA ASN A 237 -5.14 4.44 -34.07
C ASN A 237 -5.75 5.84 -33.91
N LYS A 238 -5.84 6.59 -35.01
CA LYS A 238 -6.39 7.95 -35.05
C LYS A 238 -7.88 8.02 -34.69
N GLU A 239 -8.64 6.95 -34.84
CA GLU A 239 -10.06 6.86 -34.48
C GLU A 239 -10.25 6.85 -32.95
N ASP A 240 -9.28 6.34 -32.18
CA ASP A 240 -9.34 6.32 -30.71
C ASP A 240 -9.33 7.74 -30.11
N LEU A 241 -8.86 8.74 -30.87
CA LEU A 241 -8.80 10.16 -30.49
C LEU A 241 -10.09 10.94 -30.82
N GLU A 242 -11.12 10.30 -31.38
CA GLU A 242 -12.40 10.96 -31.68
C GLU A 242 -13.23 11.24 -30.42
N GLN A 243 -13.03 10.44 -29.36
CA GLN A 243 -13.66 10.68 -28.07
C GLN A 243 -12.89 11.73 -27.25
N LYS A 244 -13.61 12.48 -26.41
CA LYS A 244 -13.03 13.39 -25.44
C LYS A 244 -12.79 12.65 -24.13
N PHE A 245 -11.57 12.72 -23.60
CA PHE A 245 -11.21 12.11 -22.32
C PHE A 245 -11.30 13.14 -21.18
N ASP A 246 -11.46 12.68 -19.94
CA ASP A 246 -11.38 13.57 -18.77
C ASP A 246 -9.98 14.18 -18.62
N VAL A 247 -8.95 13.43 -19.02
CA VAL A 247 -7.55 13.84 -19.12
C VAL A 247 -6.83 13.03 -20.21
N PHE A 248 -5.90 13.66 -20.92
CA PHE A 248 -5.06 13.02 -21.93
C PHE A 248 -3.61 12.96 -21.45
N MET A 249 -2.95 11.83 -21.63
CA MET A 249 -1.54 11.62 -21.29
C MET A 249 -0.75 11.36 -22.56
N LEU A 250 0.20 12.24 -22.86
CA LEU A 250 1.08 12.16 -24.03
C LEU A 250 2.51 11.92 -23.55
N VAL A 251 3.03 10.73 -23.82
CA VAL A 251 4.38 10.33 -23.38
C VAL A 251 5.30 10.13 -24.57
N HIS A 252 6.44 10.82 -24.53
CA HIS A 252 7.49 10.75 -25.52
C HIS A 252 6.97 10.87 -26.98
N PRO A 253 6.23 11.94 -27.33
CA PRO A 253 5.73 12.10 -28.69
C PRO A 253 6.89 12.16 -29.68
N PHE A 254 6.80 11.38 -30.76
CA PHE A 254 7.80 11.36 -31.83
C PHE A 254 7.11 11.10 -33.17
N ASN A 255 7.49 11.85 -34.20
CA ASN A 255 6.98 11.71 -35.57
C ASN A 255 5.44 11.63 -35.68
N LEU A 256 4.73 12.56 -35.01
CA LEU A 256 3.27 12.62 -35.06
C LEU A 256 2.76 13.17 -36.41
N GLU A 257 1.77 12.51 -37.00
CA GLU A 257 1.07 12.98 -38.20
C GLU A 257 0.19 14.21 -37.92
N ASP A 258 -0.02 15.07 -38.93
CA ASP A 258 -0.79 16.32 -38.79
C ASP A 258 -2.26 16.08 -38.36
N ASP A 259 -2.93 15.03 -38.86
CA ASP A 259 -4.30 14.68 -38.44
C ASP A 259 -4.35 14.32 -36.94
N VAL A 260 -3.35 13.56 -36.47
CA VAL A 260 -3.22 13.21 -35.05
C VAL A 260 -2.98 14.46 -34.21
N ILE A 261 -2.12 15.38 -34.66
CA ILE A 261 -1.87 16.67 -34.01
C ILE A 261 -3.18 17.47 -33.86
N GLU A 262 -3.96 17.61 -34.93
CA GLU A 262 -5.24 18.34 -34.89
C GLU A 262 -6.26 17.70 -33.94
N LYS A 263 -6.26 16.36 -33.80
CA LYS A 263 -7.10 15.67 -32.83
C LYS A 263 -6.60 15.86 -31.39
N ILE A 264 -5.29 15.86 -31.15
CA ILE A 264 -4.69 16.13 -29.83
C ILE A 264 -5.01 17.56 -29.36
N LYS A 265 -5.00 18.56 -30.26
CA LYS A 265 -5.35 19.95 -29.93
C LYS A 265 -6.76 20.12 -29.34
N LYS A 266 -7.66 19.18 -29.59
CA LYS A 266 -9.03 19.15 -29.03
C LYS A 266 -9.07 18.67 -27.56
N GLN A 267 -7.98 18.08 -27.06
CA GLN A 267 -7.86 17.66 -25.66
C GLN A 267 -7.38 18.86 -24.83
N GLU A 268 -8.26 19.36 -23.95
CA GLU A 268 -8.00 20.57 -23.16
C GLU A 268 -7.04 20.32 -21.99
N LYS A 269 -6.96 19.08 -21.49
CA LYS A 269 -6.23 18.72 -20.27
C LYS A 269 -5.19 17.67 -20.59
N VAL A 270 -3.92 18.06 -20.59
CA VAL A 270 -2.84 17.20 -21.07
C VAL A 270 -1.73 17.06 -20.03
N PHE A 271 -1.43 15.82 -19.65
CA PHE A 271 -0.18 15.49 -18.98
C PHE A 271 0.86 15.11 -20.05
N LEU A 272 1.82 15.99 -20.25
CA LEU A 272 2.84 15.89 -21.28
C LEU A 272 4.17 15.45 -20.67
N VAL A 273 4.74 14.37 -21.18
CA VAL A 273 6.05 13.87 -20.74
C VAL A 273 6.98 13.78 -21.94
N LEU A 274 8.11 14.48 -21.85
CA LEU A 274 9.08 14.67 -22.92
C LEU A 274 10.41 14.09 -22.50
N ASP A 275 11.24 13.73 -23.47
CA ASP A 275 12.60 13.27 -23.19
C ASP A 275 13.61 13.75 -24.23
N VAL A 276 14.86 13.88 -23.81
CA VAL A 276 16.02 14.11 -24.68
C VAL A 276 16.76 12.82 -24.95
N ALA A 277 16.91 12.00 -23.91
CA ALA A 277 17.70 10.78 -23.91
C ALA A 277 16.97 9.74 -23.06
N ASP A 278 16.10 8.96 -23.70
CA ASP A 278 15.33 7.90 -23.09
C ASP A 278 16.20 6.70 -22.67
N ASP A 279 16.66 6.69 -21.42
CA ASP A 279 17.48 5.59 -20.88
C ASP A 279 16.65 4.30 -20.76
N ALA A 280 15.34 4.42 -20.52
CA ALA A 280 14.42 3.28 -20.47
C ALA A 280 14.44 2.45 -21.76
N SER A 281 14.47 3.06 -22.94
CA SER A 281 14.48 2.33 -24.23
C SER A 281 15.74 1.50 -24.44
N ARG A 282 16.87 1.96 -23.90
CA ARG A 282 18.17 1.25 -23.98
C ARG A 282 18.16 -0.08 -23.23
N LEU A 283 17.34 -0.20 -22.19
CA LEU A 283 17.18 -1.45 -21.44
C LEU A 283 16.43 -2.52 -22.24
N TYR A 284 15.65 -2.12 -23.25
CA TYR A 284 14.84 -3.03 -24.06
C TYR A 284 15.49 -3.42 -25.40
N SER A 285 16.43 -2.64 -25.92
CA SER A 285 17.17 -2.95 -27.15
C SER A 285 18.69 -2.87 -26.94
N PRO A 286 19.41 -4.01 -26.89
CA PRO A 286 20.87 -4.02 -26.81
C PRO A 286 21.57 -3.62 -28.13
N VAL A 287 20.81 -3.45 -29.22
CA VAL A 287 21.33 -2.93 -30.48
C VAL A 287 21.35 -1.41 -30.39
N LYS A 288 22.54 -0.81 -30.51
CA LYS A 288 22.74 0.65 -30.65
C LYS A 288 21.90 1.14 -31.83
N ASP A 289 20.69 1.63 -31.59
CA ASP A 289 19.97 2.44 -32.57
C ASP A 289 19.19 3.53 -31.84
N TYR A 290 19.77 4.73 -31.94
CA TYR A 290 19.22 6.08 -31.76
C TYR A 290 18.19 6.29 -30.64
N SER A 291 18.68 6.81 -29.51
CA SER A 291 17.85 7.54 -28.55
C SER A 291 17.39 8.86 -29.19
N PHE A 292 16.10 8.96 -29.49
CA PHE A 292 15.49 10.12 -30.12
C PHE A 292 14.99 11.10 -29.05
N SER A 293 15.08 12.39 -29.34
CA SER A 293 14.44 13.39 -28.48
C SER A 293 12.97 13.53 -28.88
N SER A 294 12.09 13.76 -27.90
CA SER A 294 10.70 14.07 -28.14
C SER A 294 10.51 15.23 -29.12
N GLN A 295 9.56 15.05 -30.04
CA GLN A 295 9.18 16.03 -31.04
C GLN A 295 7.71 16.40 -30.85
N LEU A 296 7.47 17.66 -30.48
CA LEU A 296 6.13 18.20 -30.31
C LEU A 296 5.52 18.71 -31.62
N SER A 297 6.33 18.91 -32.67
CA SER A 297 5.89 19.46 -33.96
C SER A 297 4.98 20.69 -33.76
N GLY A 298 3.84 20.76 -34.47
CA GLY A 298 2.87 21.86 -34.37
C GLY A 298 2.15 22.00 -33.01
N LEU A 299 2.29 21.05 -32.08
CA LEU A 299 1.75 21.19 -30.72
C LEU A 299 2.55 22.22 -29.91
N SER A 300 3.86 22.35 -30.17
CA SER A 300 4.72 23.29 -29.45
C SER A 300 4.29 24.75 -29.66
N ASP A 301 3.90 25.12 -30.89
CA ASP A 301 3.37 26.45 -31.21
C ASP A 301 1.96 26.65 -30.66
N TYR A 302 1.11 25.62 -30.74
CA TYR A 302 -0.27 25.71 -30.26
C TYR A 302 -0.34 25.91 -28.73
N TRP A 303 0.53 25.23 -27.98
CA TRP A 303 0.58 25.30 -26.52
C TRP A 303 1.55 26.36 -25.97
N GLY A 304 2.34 27.01 -26.84
CA GLY A 304 3.35 27.98 -26.41
C GLY A 304 4.48 27.36 -25.57
N ILE A 305 4.79 26.08 -25.77
CA ILE A 305 5.80 25.34 -24.98
C ILE A 305 7.11 25.25 -25.78
N SER A 306 8.21 25.58 -25.13
CA SER A 306 9.57 25.39 -25.61
C SER A 306 10.24 24.27 -24.80
N PHE A 307 10.64 23.21 -25.50
CA PHE A 307 11.38 22.08 -24.94
C PHE A 307 12.82 22.09 -25.47
N LEU A 308 13.81 22.06 -24.57
CA LEU A 308 15.22 22.15 -24.96
C LEU A 308 15.79 20.76 -25.30
N GLY A 309 15.38 20.22 -26.44
CA GLY A 309 15.75 18.89 -26.93
C GLY A 309 17.26 18.63 -27.18
N ASN A 310 18.11 19.65 -27.06
CA ASN A 310 19.55 19.60 -27.34
C ASN A 310 20.44 19.66 -26.07
N GLY A 311 19.85 19.74 -24.89
CA GLY A 311 20.61 19.71 -23.64
C GLY A 311 19.89 18.98 -22.51
N VAL A 312 20.67 18.65 -21.48
CA VAL A 312 20.25 17.97 -20.26
C VAL A 312 20.66 18.78 -19.05
N VAL A 313 19.83 18.75 -18.00
CA VAL A 313 20.07 19.45 -16.75
C VAL A 313 21.11 18.69 -15.94
N GLY A 314 22.22 19.35 -15.64
CA GLY A 314 23.17 18.91 -14.62
C GLY A 314 22.90 19.63 -13.30
N ASP A 315 22.63 18.90 -12.22
CA ASP A 315 22.35 19.48 -10.88
C ASP A 315 23.32 18.94 -9.82
N PHE A 316 24.17 19.84 -9.30
CA PHE A 316 25.17 19.46 -8.30
C PHE A 316 24.62 19.35 -6.88
N ASP A 317 23.70 20.24 -6.47
CA ASP A 317 23.20 20.20 -5.09
C ASP A 317 22.26 19.00 -4.87
N ASN A 318 21.53 18.59 -5.92
CA ASN A 318 20.64 17.44 -5.89
C ASN A 318 21.28 16.13 -6.38
N SER A 319 22.53 16.15 -6.87
CA SER A 319 23.28 14.97 -7.33
C SER A 319 23.24 13.79 -6.37
N ILE A 320 23.37 12.57 -6.89
CA ILE A 320 23.60 11.38 -6.06
C ILE A 320 25.08 10.95 -6.12
N THR A 321 25.53 10.25 -5.09
CA THR A 321 26.87 9.66 -5.08
C THR A 321 26.82 8.29 -5.75
N VAL A 322 27.66 8.07 -6.76
CA VAL A 322 27.78 6.81 -7.50
C VAL A 322 29.18 6.23 -7.37
N ASP A 323 29.27 4.91 -7.56
CA ASP A 323 30.53 4.18 -7.59
C ASP A 323 31.12 4.23 -9.02
N ASP A 324 32.29 4.85 -9.15
CA ASP A 324 33.07 5.00 -10.38
C ASP A 324 34.38 4.18 -10.29
N THR A 325 34.34 3.09 -9.52
CA THR A 325 35.51 2.25 -9.28
C THR A 325 35.80 1.36 -10.50
N ILE A 326 36.84 1.73 -11.25
CA ILE A 326 37.38 0.89 -12.33
C ILE A 326 38.14 -0.34 -11.76
N ASN A 327 38.78 -0.22 -10.60
CA ASN A 327 39.55 -1.31 -9.99
C ASN A 327 39.49 -1.31 -8.46
N TYR A 328 38.59 -2.14 -7.90
CA TYR A 328 38.41 -2.30 -6.45
C TYR A 328 39.66 -2.77 -5.71
N LYS A 329 40.60 -3.47 -6.37
CA LYS A 329 41.83 -3.95 -5.73
C LYS A 329 42.87 -2.86 -5.50
N LYS A 330 42.80 -1.75 -6.23
CA LYS A 330 43.80 -0.66 -6.13
C LYS A 330 43.22 0.62 -5.52
N ASN A 331 42.05 1.08 -5.95
CA ASN A 331 41.43 2.30 -5.42
C ASN A 331 39.93 2.33 -5.70
N PRO A 332 39.07 2.18 -4.66
CA PRO A 332 37.66 2.52 -4.80
C PRO A 332 37.50 4.04 -5.02
N SER A 333 36.70 4.42 -6.01
CA SER A 333 36.43 5.80 -6.42
C SER A 333 34.93 6.05 -6.42
N PHE A 334 34.47 6.99 -5.60
CA PHE A 334 33.09 7.46 -5.61
C PHE A 334 33.05 8.89 -6.14
N THR A 335 32.02 9.22 -6.91
CA THR A 335 31.85 10.54 -7.51
C THR A 335 30.39 10.99 -7.48
N GLN A 336 30.11 12.23 -7.87
CA GLN A 336 28.74 12.74 -8.00
C GLN A 336 28.24 12.52 -9.42
N ASP A 337 27.04 11.98 -9.56
CA ASP A 337 26.30 11.96 -10.80
C ASP A 337 25.41 13.20 -10.88
N LEU A 338 25.61 14.01 -11.92
CA LEU A 338 24.91 15.28 -12.12
C LEU A 338 23.68 15.13 -13.01
N LEU A 339 23.62 14.07 -13.83
CA LEU A 339 22.48 13.78 -14.70
C LEU A 339 21.43 12.96 -13.96
N GLN A 340 21.86 12.14 -13.00
CA GLN A 340 20.97 11.50 -12.04
C GLN A 340 20.93 12.26 -10.72
N PHE A 341 19.80 12.91 -10.43
CA PHE A 341 19.69 13.78 -9.26
C PHE A 341 18.34 13.66 -8.56
N LYS A 342 18.37 13.77 -7.23
CA LYS A 342 17.20 13.67 -6.35
C LYS A 342 16.75 15.07 -5.96
N VAL A 343 15.76 15.60 -6.69
CA VAL A 343 15.12 16.88 -6.37
C VAL A 343 14.44 16.78 -5.02
N LYS A 344 14.71 17.72 -4.12
CA LYS A 344 14.16 17.77 -2.75
C LYS A 344 13.02 18.77 -2.66
N LYS A 345 12.21 18.69 -1.60
CA LYS A 345 11.10 19.61 -1.28
C LYS A 345 11.44 21.11 -1.43
N SER A 346 12.68 21.53 -1.19
CA SER A 346 13.12 22.93 -1.38
C SER A 346 13.03 23.43 -2.82
N ASN A 347 13.09 22.52 -3.78
CA ASN A 347 13.08 22.78 -5.21
C ASN A 347 11.74 22.39 -5.87
N LEU A 348 10.76 22.01 -5.06
CA LEU A 348 9.38 21.76 -5.48
C LEU A 348 8.53 22.98 -5.14
N ASN A 349 7.58 23.34 -6.00
CA ASN A 349 6.73 24.51 -5.76
C ASN A 349 5.84 24.26 -4.50
N PRO A 350 6.04 25.01 -3.41
CA PRO A 350 5.32 24.79 -2.16
C PRO A 350 3.88 25.32 -2.21
N ASN A 351 3.56 26.16 -3.20
CA ASN A 351 2.25 26.79 -3.35
C ASN A 351 1.37 26.06 -4.38
N HIS A 352 1.94 25.13 -5.14
CA HIS A 352 1.20 24.36 -6.14
C HIS A 352 0.70 23.02 -5.56
N ARG A 353 -0.58 22.71 -5.78
CA ARG A 353 -1.24 21.52 -5.21
C ARG A 353 -0.62 20.20 -5.68
N ILE A 354 -0.01 20.17 -6.86
CA ILE A 354 0.66 18.96 -7.37
C ILE A 354 1.88 18.59 -6.51
N THR A 355 2.62 19.59 -6.02
CA THR A 355 3.98 19.43 -5.49
C THR A 355 4.14 19.77 -4.01
N TYR A 356 3.20 20.52 -3.41
CA TYR A 356 3.36 21.09 -2.05
C TYR A 356 3.64 20.09 -0.91
N LYS A 357 3.23 18.83 -1.08
CA LYS A 357 3.47 17.75 -0.10
C LYS A 357 4.58 16.80 -0.47
N LEU A 358 5.01 16.77 -1.72
CA LEU A 358 6.04 15.84 -2.17
C LEU A 358 7.37 16.15 -1.47
N GLN A 359 8.15 15.13 -1.16
CA GLN A 359 9.43 15.25 -0.45
C GLN A 359 10.62 15.16 -1.39
N ASN A 360 10.61 14.17 -2.28
CA ASN A 360 11.70 13.93 -3.20
C ASN A 360 11.28 13.19 -4.47
N ILE A 361 11.90 13.56 -5.58
CA ILE A 361 11.68 12.94 -6.89
C ILE A 361 13.05 12.70 -7.51
N LEU A 362 13.28 11.49 -8.03
CA LEU A 362 14.51 11.17 -8.75
C LEU A 362 14.30 11.40 -10.24
N PHE A 363 15.20 12.17 -10.84
CA PHE A 363 15.27 12.37 -12.29
C PHE A 363 16.57 11.78 -12.83
N ALA A 364 16.56 11.40 -14.10
CA ALA A 364 17.74 10.96 -14.84
C ALA A 364 17.71 11.59 -16.22
N SER A 365 18.79 12.24 -16.63
CA SER A 365 18.91 12.84 -17.97
C SER A 365 17.81 13.87 -18.31
N ALA A 366 17.14 14.42 -17.30
CA ALA A 366 16.05 15.39 -17.45
C ALA A 366 16.50 16.65 -18.19
N SER A 367 15.60 17.24 -18.96
CA SER A 367 15.82 18.50 -19.68
C SER A 367 14.99 19.64 -19.09
N MET A 368 14.82 20.72 -19.86
CA MET A 368 14.13 21.94 -19.44
C MET A 368 12.92 22.22 -20.33
N VAL A 369 11.83 22.66 -19.68
CA VAL A 369 10.65 23.26 -20.32
C VAL A 369 10.57 24.75 -19.97
N ALA A 370 10.17 25.55 -20.95
CA ALA A 370 9.98 26.99 -20.81
C ALA A 370 8.81 27.47 -21.68
N PRO A 371 8.18 28.61 -21.38
CA PRO A 371 7.25 29.23 -22.32
C PRO A 371 8.01 29.74 -23.56
N LYS A 372 7.40 29.65 -24.74
CA LYS A 372 7.92 30.31 -25.95
C LYS A 372 7.87 31.83 -25.77
N ALA A 373 8.83 32.53 -26.38
CA ALA A 373 8.80 33.99 -26.41
C ALA A 373 7.48 34.48 -27.03
N ASP A 374 6.91 35.54 -26.46
CA ASP A 374 5.65 36.17 -26.90
C ASP A 374 4.41 35.26 -26.89
N SER A 375 4.46 34.12 -26.20
CA SER A 375 3.29 33.25 -26.02
C SER A 375 2.34 33.80 -24.94
N ASP A 376 1.03 33.80 -25.25
CA ASP A 376 -0.02 34.22 -24.33
C ASP A 376 -0.46 33.07 -23.40
N VAL A 377 0.50 32.57 -22.61
CA VAL A 377 0.29 31.47 -21.67
C VAL A 377 0.75 31.85 -20.28
N SER A 378 -0.04 31.48 -19.28
CA SER A 378 0.38 31.54 -17.88
C SER A 378 1.28 30.35 -17.57
N PHE A 379 2.46 30.64 -17.00
CA PHE A 379 3.50 29.65 -16.73
C PHE A 379 3.77 29.52 -15.23
N PHE A 380 3.57 28.33 -14.68
CA PHE A 380 3.81 28.02 -13.27
C PHE A 380 4.85 26.91 -13.13
N PRO A 381 6.10 27.23 -12.74
CA PRO A 381 7.10 26.22 -12.45
C PRO A 381 6.65 25.30 -11.31
N LEU A 382 6.75 23.98 -11.52
CA LEU A 382 6.37 22.96 -10.53
C LEU A 382 7.61 22.33 -9.88
N ILE A 383 8.59 21.96 -10.69
CA ILE A 383 9.83 21.29 -10.27
C ILE A 383 11.00 22.06 -10.86
N LEU A 384 11.88 22.51 -9.98
CA LEU A 384 13.08 23.26 -10.31
C LEU A 384 14.33 22.41 -10.04
N ALA A 385 15.39 22.64 -10.81
CA ALA A 385 16.74 22.27 -10.42
C ALA A 385 17.23 23.22 -9.31
N SER A 386 18.35 22.87 -8.67
CA SER A 386 19.00 23.75 -7.71
C SER A 386 19.57 25.01 -8.37
N SER A 387 19.94 26.00 -7.55
CA SER A 387 20.69 27.16 -8.05
C SER A 387 22.05 26.77 -8.62
N ASN A 388 22.62 25.67 -8.15
CA ASN A 388 23.89 25.12 -8.61
C ASN A 388 23.64 24.07 -9.70
N SER A 389 22.97 24.51 -10.77
CA SER A 389 22.65 23.71 -11.95
C SER A 389 23.07 24.40 -13.24
N THR A 390 23.18 23.62 -14.31
CA THR A 390 23.57 24.09 -15.64
C THR A 390 22.95 23.22 -16.72
N MET A 391 22.86 23.77 -17.93
CA MET A 391 22.46 23.01 -19.10
C MET A 391 23.71 22.43 -19.76
N LEU A 392 23.78 21.11 -19.81
CA LEU A 392 24.87 20.35 -20.42
C LEU A 392 24.46 19.85 -21.81
N PRO A 393 25.42 19.57 -22.71
CA PRO A 393 25.10 19.00 -24.03
C PRO A 393 24.38 17.65 -23.91
N ALA A 394 23.32 17.46 -24.70
CA ALA A 394 22.57 16.20 -24.71
C ALA A 394 23.40 14.97 -25.10
N SER A 395 24.51 15.16 -25.83
CA SER A 395 25.42 14.07 -26.19
C SER A 395 25.99 13.35 -24.98
N LEU A 396 26.20 14.04 -23.84
CA LEU A 396 26.72 13.41 -22.62
C LEU A 396 25.77 12.33 -22.07
N ALA A 397 24.47 12.57 -22.09
CA ALA A 397 23.48 11.56 -21.74
C ALA A 397 23.39 10.49 -22.83
N LYS A 398 23.31 10.91 -24.11
CA LYS A 398 23.12 9.96 -25.22
C LYS A 398 24.28 8.98 -25.39
N GLU A 399 25.50 9.36 -25.05
CA GLU A 399 26.70 8.55 -25.19
C GLU A 399 27.10 7.82 -23.90
N ASN A 400 26.29 7.92 -22.83
CA ASN A 400 26.59 7.38 -21.49
C ASN A 400 27.96 7.86 -20.98
N ALA A 401 28.24 9.17 -21.09
CA ALA A 401 29.48 9.75 -20.58
C ALA A 401 29.65 9.43 -19.10
N SER A 402 30.88 9.17 -18.67
CA SER A 402 31.12 8.84 -17.26
C SER A 402 30.76 10.02 -16.36
N PRO A 403 30.26 9.80 -15.13
CA PRO A 403 29.99 10.87 -14.18
C PRO A 403 31.20 11.80 -13.96
N ARG A 404 32.42 11.27 -14.08
CA ARG A 404 33.67 12.04 -14.02
C ARG A 404 33.85 12.99 -15.20
N GLU A 405 33.49 12.59 -16.41
CA GLU A 405 33.56 13.46 -17.60
C GLU A 405 32.50 14.56 -17.54
N ILE A 406 31.29 14.22 -17.09
CA ILE A 406 30.19 15.17 -16.88
C ILE A 406 30.61 16.25 -15.88
N LEU A 407 31.20 15.86 -14.75
CA LEU A 407 31.71 16.77 -13.73
C LEU A 407 32.78 17.75 -14.24
N LYS A 408 33.58 17.37 -15.24
CA LYS A 408 34.61 18.25 -15.82
C LYS A 408 34.00 19.39 -16.63
N GLN A 409 32.84 19.15 -17.25
CA GLN A 409 32.15 20.14 -18.08
C GLN A 409 31.16 21.01 -17.28
N PHE A 410 30.95 20.68 -16.01
CA PHE A 410 29.99 21.38 -15.16
C PHE A 410 30.49 22.77 -14.75
N VAL A 411 29.76 23.79 -15.19
CA VAL A 411 29.90 25.18 -14.73
C VAL A 411 28.51 25.70 -14.36
N PRO A 412 28.27 26.08 -13.09
CA PRO A 412 26.94 26.46 -12.65
C PRO A 412 26.49 27.80 -13.21
N THR A 413 25.21 27.89 -13.58
CA THR A 413 24.59 29.10 -14.14
C THR A 413 24.00 30.04 -13.08
N ASN A 414 23.94 29.60 -11.81
CA ASN A 414 23.34 30.33 -10.69
C ASN A 414 21.86 30.72 -10.90
N ARG A 415 21.14 29.98 -11.77
CA ARG A 415 19.69 30.14 -11.99
C ARG A 415 19.04 28.75 -11.98
N PRO A 416 17.90 28.58 -11.29
CA PRO A 416 17.20 27.30 -11.30
C PRO A 416 16.59 27.03 -12.68
N LEU A 417 16.91 25.87 -13.23
CA LEU A 417 16.30 25.37 -14.47
C LEU A 417 14.95 24.71 -14.17
N VAL A 418 13.99 24.81 -15.08
CA VAL A 418 12.61 24.31 -14.86
C VAL A 418 12.44 22.95 -15.54
N ILE A 419 12.30 21.90 -14.74
CA ILE A 419 12.19 20.51 -15.23
C ILE A 419 10.72 20.17 -15.52
N ALA A 420 9.81 20.67 -14.69
CA ALA A 420 8.38 20.51 -14.90
C ALA A 420 7.62 21.80 -14.59
N ALA A 421 6.58 22.08 -15.37
CA ALA A 421 5.75 23.27 -15.25
C ALA A 421 4.31 23.03 -15.71
N GLU A 422 3.40 23.85 -15.20
CA GLU A 422 2.03 23.97 -15.69
C GLU A 422 1.95 25.16 -16.66
N PHE A 423 1.27 24.96 -17.78
CA PHE A 423 1.01 25.93 -18.83
C PHE A 423 -0.51 26.06 -18.99
N LEU A 424 -1.04 27.24 -18.68
CA LEU A 424 -2.46 27.54 -18.80
C LEU A 424 -2.67 28.54 -19.94
N SER A 425 -3.65 28.27 -20.80
CA SER A 425 -4.07 29.23 -21.82
C SER A 425 -4.76 30.44 -21.21
N ASN A 426 -4.34 31.65 -21.59
CA ASN A 426 -5.05 32.88 -21.24
C ASN A 426 -6.23 33.16 -22.19
N SER A 427 -6.35 32.41 -23.28
CA SER A 427 -7.39 32.61 -24.29
C SER A 427 -8.63 31.77 -24.00
N ALA A 428 -9.77 32.44 -23.78
CA ALA A 428 -11.07 31.77 -23.64
C ALA A 428 -11.49 30.99 -24.90
N THR A 429 -10.97 31.36 -26.07
CA THR A 429 -11.28 30.69 -27.35
C THR A 429 -10.45 29.43 -27.60
N LYS A 430 -9.36 29.23 -26.83
CA LYS A 430 -8.45 28.10 -26.94
C LYS A 430 -8.04 27.60 -25.54
N PRO A 431 -8.99 27.12 -24.73
CA PRO A 431 -8.69 26.70 -23.37
C PRO A 431 -7.83 25.44 -23.38
N PHE A 432 -6.69 25.48 -22.69
CA PHE A 432 -5.91 24.29 -22.35
C PHE A 432 -5.23 24.46 -20.99
N ASP A 433 -4.96 23.33 -20.35
CA ASP A 433 -4.26 23.15 -19.09
C ASP A 433 -3.28 21.98 -19.26
N ILE A 434 -1.98 22.28 -19.25
CA ILE A 434 -0.94 21.33 -19.61
C ILE A 434 0.10 21.29 -18.51
N ILE A 435 0.34 20.08 -18.01
CA ILE A 435 1.44 19.83 -17.10
C ILE A 435 2.52 19.12 -17.91
N ALA A 436 3.64 19.79 -18.14
CA ALA A 436 4.76 19.25 -18.90
C ALA A 436 5.92 18.86 -17.99
N VAL A 437 6.52 17.70 -18.24
CA VAL A 437 7.73 17.19 -17.58
C VAL A 437 8.77 16.84 -18.64
N ALA A 438 10.00 17.25 -18.43
CA ALA A 438 11.11 17.09 -19.38
C ALA A 438 11.96 15.83 -19.13
N ASP A 439 11.37 14.75 -18.63
CA ASP A 439 12.01 13.45 -18.40
C ASP A 439 10.94 12.37 -18.52
N THR A 440 11.19 11.26 -19.22
CA THR A 440 10.31 10.06 -19.20
C THR A 440 10.80 8.97 -18.25
N ASP A 441 12.10 8.92 -17.98
CA ASP A 441 12.77 7.95 -17.13
C ASP A 441 12.34 8.06 -15.67
N PHE A 442 11.94 9.25 -15.20
CA PHE A 442 11.36 9.39 -13.85
C PHE A 442 10.10 8.53 -13.63
N MET A 443 9.41 8.09 -14.69
CA MET A 443 8.26 7.18 -14.61
C MET A 443 8.67 5.69 -14.64
N TYR A 444 9.90 5.38 -15.03
CA TYR A 444 10.37 4.02 -15.16
C TYR A 444 10.77 3.41 -13.80
N ASP A 445 10.37 2.15 -13.57
CA ASP A 445 10.33 1.53 -12.24
C ASP A 445 11.69 1.55 -11.51
N SER A 446 12.80 1.38 -12.24
CA SER A 446 14.15 1.34 -11.66
C SER A 446 14.59 2.66 -11.02
N PHE A 447 13.99 3.79 -11.40
CA PHE A 447 14.35 5.11 -10.87
C PHE A 447 13.58 5.46 -9.59
N TRP A 448 12.39 4.90 -9.37
CA TRP A 448 11.54 5.33 -8.26
C TRP A 448 11.08 4.21 -7.31
N ALA A 449 11.26 2.94 -7.70
CA ALA A 449 10.84 1.78 -6.95
C ALA A 449 11.97 0.76 -6.74
N LYS A 450 11.75 -0.15 -5.79
CA LYS A 450 12.64 -1.29 -5.53
C LYS A 450 11.85 -2.59 -5.59
N ASP A 451 12.40 -3.56 -6.31
CA ASP A 451 11.80 -4.89 -6.41
C ASP A 451 11.99 -5.71 -5.12
N ARG A 452 10.92 -6.39 -4.73
CA ARG A 452 10.90 -7.44 -3.72
C ARG A 452 10.22 -8.66 -4.31
N THR A 453 10.98 -9.74 -4.45
CA THR A 453 10.43 -11.01 -4.90
C THR A 453 10.07 -11.87 -3.69
N PHE A 454 8.83 -12.33 -3.65
CA PHE A 454 8.36 -13.37 -2.75
C PHE A 454 7.86 -14.53 -3.60
N LEU A 455 8.46 -15.72 -3.41
CA LEU A 455 8.12 -16.91 -4.21
C LEU A 455 8.23 -16.55 -5.71
N ASP A 456 7.15 -16.71 -6.47
CA ASP A 456 7.09 -16.45 -7.92
C ASP A 456 6.57 -15.04 -8.27
N THR A 457 6.33 -14.20 -7.26
CA THR A 457 5.74 -12.86 -7.44
C THR A 457 6.73 -11.76 -7.07
N THR A 458 6.92 -10.80 -7.99
CA THR A 458 7.76 -9.61 -7.75
C THR A 458 6.87 -8.40 -7.52
N PHE A 459 7.08 -7.73 -6.39
CA PHE A 459 6.38 -6.50 -6.02
C PHE A 459 7.33 -5.31 -6.08
N ARG A 460 6.84 -4.19 -6.59
CA ARG A 460 7.57 -2.93 -6.68
C ARG A 460 7.20 -2.01 -5.54
N ILE A 461 8.18 -1.68 -4.71
CA ILE A 461 8.00 -0.80 -3.57
C ILE A 461 8.46 0.61 -3.96
N ALA A 462 7.52 1.54 -4.08
CA ALA A 462 7.83 2.95 -4.33
C ALA A 462 8.66 3.54 -3.17
N LEU A 463 9.83 4.08 -3.49
CA LEU A 463 10.75 4.73 -2.56
C LEU A 463 10.64 6.26 -2.62
N PHE A 464 10.36 6.79 -3.81
CA PHE A 464 10.30 8.23 -4.11
C PHE A 464 8.89 8.66 -4.56
N ASP A 465 8.65 9.96 -4.60
CA ASP A 465 7.34 10.55 -4.93
C ASP A 465 7.07 10.68 -6.44
N ASN A 466 7.83 10.00 -7.30
CA ASN A 466 7.67 10.07 -8.76
C ASN A 466 6.24 9.68 -9.21
N ALA A 467 5.76 8.50 -8.80
CA ALA A 467 4.39 8.08 -9.09
C ALA A 467 3.35 9.00 -8.43
N ASN A 468 3.64 9.53 -7.23
CA ASN A 468 2.78 10.50 -6.56
C ASN A 468 2.64 11.80 -7.36
N PHE A 469 3.71 12.29 -7.99
CA PHE A 469 3.68 13.46 -8.87
C PHE A 469 2.77 13.22 -10.08
N VAL A 470 2.95 12.10 -10.79
CA VAL A 470 2.12 11.76 -11.96
C VAL A 470 0.64 11.65 -11.57
N LEU A 471 0.33 10.91 -10.50
CA LEU A 471 -1.04 10.78 -10.03
C LEU A 471 -1.62 12.12 -9.55
N ASN A 472 -0.82 12.99 -8.91
CA ASN A 472 -1.26 14.32 -8.53
C ASN A 472 -1.53 15.21 -9.74
N ALA A 473 -0.72 15.12 -10.80
CA ALA A 473 -0.93 15.85 -12.04
C ALA A 473 -2.24 15.44 -12.72
N LEU A 474 -2.49 14.12 -12.84
CA LEU A 474 -3.73 13.59 -13.42
C LEU A 474 -4.97 13.97 -12.59
N ASP A 475 -4.88 13.84 -11.27
CA ASP A 475 -5.97 14.21 -10.35
C ASP A 475 -6.25 15.72 -10.42
N TYR A 476 -5.20 16.54 -10.48
CA TYR A 476 -5.32 17.99 -10.61
C TYR A 476 -6.02 18.39 -11.92
N LEU A 477 -5.59 17.83 -13.06
CA LEU A 477 -6.18 18.07 -14.37
C LEU A 477 -7.65 17.62 -14.42
N THR A 478 -7.98 16.48 -13.80
CA THR A 478 -9.37 16.01 -13.71
C THR A 478 -10.22 16.76 -12.68
N LYS A 479 -9.62 17.72 -11.93
CA LYS A 479 -10.25 18.47 -10.83
C LYS A 479 -10.74 17.55 -9.70
N ASN A 480 -10.00 16.47 -9.45
CA ASN A 480 -10.22 15.54 -8.36
C ASN A 480 -9.23 15.82 -7.22
N ASP A 481 -9.68 16.51 -6.17
CA ASP A 481 -8.80 16.93 -5.08
C ASP A 481 -8.71 15.92 -3.91
N ASP A 482 -9.39 14.77 -4.01
CA ASP A 482 -9.58 13.88 -2.85
C ASP A 482 -8.27 13.27 -2.37
N LEU A 483 -7.42 12.80 -3.29
CA LEU A 483 -6.20 12.06 -2.97
C LEU A 483 -4.91 12.91 -3.01
N ILE A 484 -4.91 14.06 -3.70
CA ILE A 484 -3.71 14.91 -3.86
C ILE A 484 -3.11 15.28 -2.51
N SER A 485 -3.95 15.63 -1.53
CA SER A 485 -3.48 16.02 -0.20
C SER A 485 -2.98 14.84 0.65
N LEU A 486 -3.17 13.61 0.21
CA LEU A 486 -2.68 12.41 0.90
C LEU A 486 -1.28 12.03 0.41
N ARG A 487 -1.02 12.23 -0.89
CA ARG A 487 0.24 11.85 -1.53
C ARG A 487 1.39 12.73 -1.06
N GLY A 488 2.54 12.11 -0.76
CA GLY A 488 3.75 12.78 -0.29
C GLY A 488 3.78 13.19 1.18
N LYS A 489 2.72 12.92 1.97
CA LYS A 489 2.73 13.19 3.43
C LYS A 489 3.62 12.19 4.17
N THR A 490 4.92 12.43 4.18
CA THR A 490 5.91 11.58 4.86
C THR A 490 6.80 12.39 5.81
N ILE A 491 7.61 11.67 6.59
CA ILE A 491 8.58 12.27 7.50
C ILE A 491 9.64 12.99 6.66
N LYS A 492 9.83 14.28 6.91
CA LYS A 492 10.85 15.08 6.23
C LYS A 492 12.24 14.52 6.56
N GLU A 493 13.04 14.27 5.53
CA GLU A 493 14.46 13.91 5.69
C GLU A 493 15.20 15.13 6.29
N ARG A 494 15.54 15.05 7.58
CA ARG A 494 16.27 16.11 8.30
C ARG A 494 17.77 15.82 8.25
N SER A 495 18.33 15.83 7.05
CA SER A 495 19.77 15.74 6.89
C SER A 495 20.42 17.08 7.27
N LEU A 496 21.69 17.04 7.68
CA LEU A 496 22.44 18.26 7.98
C LEU A 496 22.86 18.90 6.67
N PHE A 497 21.93 19.59 5.99
CA PHE A 497 22.09 20.14 4.63
C PHE A 497 23.42 20.85 4.40
N LYS A 498 23.85 21.69 5.34
CA LYS A 498 25.13 22.40 5.27
C LYS A 498 26.33 21.44 5.24
N ILE A 499 26.30 20.38 6.06
CA ILE A 499 27.36 19.37 6.12
C ILE A 499 27.33 18.50 4.87
N ASP A 500 26.15 18.11 4.37
CA ASP A 500 26.03 17.31 3.16
C ASP A 500 26.55 18.07 1.93
N ASN A 501 26.20 19.35 1.78
CA ASN A 501 26.74 20.18 0.71
C ASN A 501 28.25 20.40 0.84
N MET A 502 28.76 20.56 2.07
CA MET A 502 30.21 20.59 2.30
C MET A 502 30.88 19.29 1.85
N ARG A 503 30.32 18.13 2.19
CA ARG A 503 30.83 16.82 1.74
C ARG A 503 30.88 16.73 0.22
N LYS A 504 29.78 17.09 -0.45
CA LYS A 504 29.71 17.09 -1.92
C LYS A 504 30.75 18.02 -2.55
N LEU A 505 30.83 19.27 -2.07
CA LEU A 505 31.79 20.26 -2.57
C LEU A 505 33.24 19.81 -2.33
N ASN A 506 33.52 19.17 -1.20
CA ASN A 506 34.84 18.62 -0.90
C ASN A 506 35.16 17.45 -1.83
N ILE A 507 34.21 16.55 -2.10
CA ILE A 507 34.36 15.47 -3.09
C ILE A 507 34.64 16.06 -4.48
N TYR A 508 33.90 17.09 -4.90
CA TYR A 508 34.13 17.76 -6.19
C TYR A 508 35.54 18.34 -6.31
N ARG A 509 35.94 19.17 -5.33
CA ARG A 509 37.28 19.77 -5.30
C ARG A 509 38.38 18.71 -5.23
N TYR A 510 38.14 17.64 -4.48
CA TYR A 510 39.02 16.47 -4.42
C TYR A 510 39.17 15.84 -5.81
N LYS A 511 38.08 15.57 -6.52
CA LYS A 511 38.10 14.93 -7.84
C LYS A 511 38.78 15.77 -8.92
N LEU A 512 38.61 17.08 -8.89
CA LEU A 512 39.34 17.98 -9.78
C LEU A 512 40.86 17.88 -9.54
N LYS A 513 41.30 18.06 -8.28
CA LYS A 513 42.72 17.98 -7.92
C LYS A 513 43.32 16.59 -8.16
N GLU A 514 42.58 15.53 -7.84
CA GLU A 514 42.98 14.15 -8.10
C GLU A 514 43.25 13.93 -9.59
N ASN A 515 42.38 14.47 -10.46
CA ASN A 515 42.58 14.39 -11.91
C ASN A 515 43.83 15.15 -12.38
N ASP A 516 44.06 16.37 -11.88
CA ASP A 516 45.24 17.17 -12.23
C ASP A 516 46.54 16.45 -11.83
N ILE A 517 46.54 15.84 -10.64
CA ILE A 517 47.68 15.04 -10.14
C ILE A 517 47.87 13.77 -10.99
N PHE A 518 46.79 13.09 -11.38
CA PHE A 518 46.90 11.91 -12.26
C PHE A 518 47.45 12.27 -13.64
N GLN A 519 47.01 13.39 -14.23
CA GLN A 519 47.57 13.88 -15.50
C GLN A 519 49.07 14.19 -15.36
N ALA A 520 49.49 14.80 -14.25
CA ALA A 520 50.90 15.02 -13.97
C ALA A 520 51.66 13.69 -13.83
N ILE A 521 51.10 12.70 -13.12
CA ILE A 521 51.69 11.36 -12.96
C ILE A 521 51.83 10.66 -14.31
N ASP A 522 50.83 10.71 -15.17
CA ASP A 522 50.87 10.06 -16.48
C ASP A 522 51.84 10.76 -17.42
N GLY A 523 51.94 12.09 -17.35
CA GLY A 523 53.01 12.85 -18.03
C GLY A 523 54.41 12.43 -17.55
N VAL A 524 54.60 12.27 -16.25
CA VAL A 524 55.86 11.78 -15.65
C VAL A 524 56.17 10.34 -16.10
N ARG A 525 55.15 9.47 -16.18
CA ARG A 525 55.29 8.10 -16.70
C ARG A 525 55.66 8.08 -18.18
N ALA A 526 55.05 8.95 -18.99
CA ALA A 526 55.38 9.06 -20.41
C ALA A 526 56.87 9.39 -20.60
N ARG A 527 57.39 10.38 -19.84
CA ARG A 527 58.83 10.73 -19.84
C ARG A 527 59.73 9.54 -19.47
N LEU A 528 59.36 8.75 -18.45
CA LEU A 528 60.11 7.53 -18.12
C LEU A 528 60.09 6.49 -19.24
N THR A 529 58.94 6.35 -19.90
CA THR A 529 58.75 5.39 -20.98
C THR A 529 59.56 5.80 -22.20
N GLU A 530 59.61 7.09 -22.53
CA GLU A 530 60.48 7.65 -23.58
C GLU A 530 61.96 7.41 -23.31
N ILE A 531 62.44 7.65 -22.08
CA ILE A 531 63.84 7.38 -21.70
C ILE A 531 64.15 5.88 -21.81
N THR A 532 63.22 5.02 -21.40
CA THR A 532 63.37 3.57 -21.49
C THR A 532 63.34 3.10 -22.96
N ALA A 533 62.48 3.71 -23.78
CA ALA A 533 62.40 3.44 -25.21
C ALA A 533 63.65 3.90 -25.97
N LYS A 534 64.21 5.06 -25.62
CA LYS A 534 65.49 5.56 -26.17
C LYS A 534 66.65 4.62 -25.85
N LYS A 535 66.74 4.14 -24.61
CA LYS A 535 67.72 3.11 -24.22
C LYS A 535 67.58 1.84 -25.08
N ASN A 536 66.35 1.36 -25.25
CA ASN A 536 66.08 0.14 -26.02
C ASN A 536 66.35 0.32 -27.53
N PHE A 537 66.06 1.50 -28.09
CA PHE A 537 66.35 1.84 -29.49
C PHE A 537 67.86 1.90 -29.78
N GLU A 538 68.65 2.38 -28.82
CA GLU A 538 70.11 2.46 -28.93
C GLU A 538 70.82 1.14 -28.51
N GLU A 539 70.07 0.06 -28.28
CA GLU A 539 70.55 -1.28 -27.86
C GLU A 539 71.52 -1.27 -26.66
N ARG A 540 71.39 -0.28 -25.77
CA ARG A 540 72.27 -0.12 -24.60
C ARG A 540 71.83 -1.01 -23.43
N GLU A 541 72.75 -1.75 -22.83
CA GLU A 541 72.45 -2.55 -21.61
C GLU A 541 72.24 -1.68 -20.36
N THR A 542 72.89 -0.51 -20.29
CA THR A 542 72.87 0.39 -19.12
C THR A 542 72.40 1.81 -19.47
N PHE A 543 71.85 2.52 -18.49
CA PHE A 543 71.48 3.94 -18.64
C PHE A 543 72.71 4.83 -18.48
N SER A 544 72.78 5.94 -19.22
CA SER A 544 73.87 6.93 -19.06
C SER A 544 73.77 7.68 -17.72
N PRO A 545 74.87 8.28 -17.22
CA PRO A 545 74.86 9.10 -16.01
C PRO A 545 73.83 10.24 -16.04
N ASP A 546 73.67 10.89 -17.19
CA ASP A 546 72.70 11.98 -17.37
C ASP A 546 71.25 11.46 -17.36
N GLU A 547 71.00 10.30 -17.99
CA GLU A 547 69.67 9.65 -17.94
C GLU A 547 69.33 9.16 -16.53
N LEU A 548 70.31 8.68 -15.75
CA LEU A 548 70.12 8.30 -14.35
C LEU A 548 69.76 9.50 -13.48
N ALA A 549 70.38 10.65 -13.71
CA ALA A 549 70.03 11.90 -13.02
C ALA A 549 68.60 12.34 -13.34
N ILE A 550 68.17 12.24 -14.61
CA ILE A 550 66.80 12.52 -15.04
C ILE A 550 65.80 11.54 -14.42
N ILE A 551 66.11 10.24 -14.43
CA ILE A 551 65.28 9.20 -13.78
C ILE A 551 65.16 9.46 -12.26
N GLY A 552 66.24 9.90 -11.61
CA GLY A 552 66.25 10.29 -10.20
C GLY A 552 65.29 11.45 -9.92
N ASN A 553 65.35 12.51 -10.73
CA ASN A 553 64.45 13.66 -10.64
C ASN A 553 62.98 13.27 -10.89
N ILE A 554 62.73 12.44 -11.90
CA ILE A 554 61.39 11.92 -12.20
C ILE A 554 60.86 11.08 -11.01
N ARG A 555 61.68 10.20 -10.41
CA ARG A 555 61.25 9.43 -9.23
C ARG A 555 60.91 10.32 -8.04
N LYS A 556 61.65 11.41 -7.85
CA LYS A 556 61.36 12.41 -6.81
C LYS A 556 60.01 13.11 -7.07
N GLU A 557 59.82 13.63 -8.29
CA GLU A 557 58.56 14.26 -8.72
C GLU A 557 57.36 13.31 -8.57
N MET A 558 57.52 12.03 -8.94
CA MET A 558 56.50 10.99 -8.76
C MET A 558 56.15 10.77 -7.27
N THR A 559 57.12 10.86 -6.38
CA THR A 559 56.92 10.70 -4.93
C THR A 559 56.19 11.92 -4.36
N GLU A 560 56.56 13.12 -4.80
CA GLU A 560 55.90 14.38 -4.42
C GLU A 560 54.43 14.40 -4.88
N LEU A 561 54.14 14.00 -6.13
CA LEU A 561 52.78 13.89 -6.65
C LEU A 561 51.93 12.87 -5.87
N ARG A 562 52.51 11.73 -5.47
CA ARG A 562 51.83 10.75 -4.60
C ARG A 562 51.55 11.31 -3.21
N GLN A 563 52.48 12.07 -2.63
CA GLN A 563 52.27 12.72 -1.33
C GLN A 563 51.17 13.78 -1.43
N GLN A 564 51.16 14.59 -2.48
CA GLN A 564 50.10 15.56 -2.74
C GLN A 564 48.73 14.90 -2.86
N LEU A 565 48.62 13.75 -3.54
CA LEU A 565 47.37 13.00 -3.62
C LEU A 565 46.88 12.54 -2.24
N SER A 566 47.80 12.07 -1.38
CA SER A 566 47.49 11.67 -0.01
C SER A 566 47.01 12.85 0.84
N ASP A 567 47.72 13.98 0.78
CA ASP A 567 47.36 15.22 1.49
C ASP A 567 46.01 15.77 1.07
N VAL A 568 45.71 15.72 -0.23
CA VAL A 568 44.40 16.15 -0.77
C VAL A 568 43.28 15.25 -0.24
N ARG A 569 43.54 13.95 -0.07
CA ARG A 569 42.56 13.00 0.48
C ARG A 569 42.30 13.21 1.98
N THR A 570 43.33 13.49 2.77
CA THR A 570 43.20 13.70 4.22
C THR A 570 42.55 15.05 4.53
N LYS A 571 43.01 16.13 3.89
CA LYS A 571 42.52 17.50 4.14
C LYS A 571 41.08 17.75 3.65
N ALA A 572 40.54 16.87 2.80
CA ALA A 572 39.20 17.04 2.24
C ALA A 572 38.10 17.12 3.31
N ASN A 573 38.28 16.58 4.52
CA ASN A 573 37.24 16.50 5.55
C ASN A 573 37.53 17.28 6.85
N ASP A 574 38.66 17.99 6.94
CA ASP A 574 39.09 18.67 8.18
C ASP A 574 38.08 19.70 8.70
N ASN A 575 37.45 20.44 7.78
CA ASN A 575 36.41 21.43 8.11
C ASN A 575 35.17 20.76 8.74
N ILE A 576 34.80 19.58 8.25
CA ILE A 576 33.64 18.82 8.76
C ILE A 576 33.98 18.27 10.14
N ALA A 577 35.17 17.70 10.32
CA ALA A 577 35.64 17.18 11.61
C ALA A 577 35.65 18.29 12.68
N SER A 578 36.08 19.50 12.32
CA SER A 578 36.08 20.66 13.22
C SER A 578 34.65 21.05 13.65
N ILE A 579 33.69 21.10 12.71
CA ILE A 579 32.28 21.36 13.02
C ILE A 579 31.71 20.26 13.92
N GLU A 580 32.04 19.00 13.65
CA GLU A 580 31.59 17.86 14.44
C GLU A 580 32.02 17.96 15.91
N VAL A 581 33.28 18.36 16.16
CA VAL A 581 33.80 18.57 17.53
C VAL A 581 33.01 19.65 18.26
N TRP A 582 32.74 20.79 17.60
CA TRP A 582 31.93 21.87 18.20
C TRP A 582 30.49 21.43 18.48
N VAL A 583 29.85 20.74 17.55
CA VAL A 583 28.47 20.23 17.73
C VAL A 583 28.41 19.22 18.88
N LYS A 584 29.40 18.33 19.00
CA LYS A 584 29.51 17.39 20.14
C LYS A 584 29.71 18.13 21.46
N PHE A 585 30.57 19.15 21.50
CA PHE A 585 30.81 19.97 22.69
C PHE A 585 29.51 20.58 23.23
N TYR A 586 28.74 21.27 22.39
CA TYR A 586 27.52 21.95 22.81
C TYR A 586 26.35 21.01 23.13
N ASN A 587 26.23 19.86 22.45
CA ASN A 587 25.10 18.95 22.71
C ASN A 587 25.35 17.99 23.88
N ILE A 588 26.59 17.52 24.07
CA ILE A 588 26.90 16.51 25.08
C ILE A 588 27.43 17.18 26.36
N TYR A 589 28.45 18.02 26.23
CA TYR A 589 29.20 18.51 27.39
C TYR A 589 28.58 19.76 28.01
N PHE A 590 28.04 20.67 27.20
CA PHE A 590 27.45 21.93 27.70
C PHE A 590 26.21 21.71 28.58
N ILE A 591 25.32 20.77 28.23
CA ILE A 591 24.12 20.47 29.05
C ILE A 591 24.51 19.92 30.42
N VAL A 592 25.49 19.03 30.47
CA VAL A 592 26.02 18.48 31.74
C VAL A 592 26.65 19.58 32.58
N LEU A 593 27.39 20.51 31.96
CA LEU A 593 27.96 21.68 32.61
C LEU A 593 26.87 22.57 33.24
N VAL A 594 25.78 22.86 32.50
CA VAL A 594 24.65 23.65 33.00
C VAL A 594 23.95 22.96 34.18
N ILE A 595 23.73 21.65 34.11
CA ILE A 595 23.13 20.87 35.21
C ILE A 595 24.04 20.89 36.45
N LEU A 596 25.36 20.71 36.28
CA LEU A 596 26.32 20.79 37.38
C LEU A 596 26.30 22.19 38.03
N CYS A 597 26.29 23.26 37.23
CA CYS A 597 26.16 24.63 37.73
C CYS A 597 24.84 24.87 38.46
N ALA A 598 23.72 24.32 37.97
CA ALA A 598 22.42 24.43 38.63
C ALA A 598 22.37 23.67 39.96
N ILE A 599 22.94 22.45 40.01
CA ILE A 599 23.07 21.67 41.25
C ILE A 599 23.94 22.42 42.26
N LEU A 600 25.06 23.00 41.81
CA LEU A 600 25.94 23.81 42.65
C LEU A 600 25.19 25.02 43.23
N ALA A 601 24.39 25.71 42.41
CA ALA A 601 23.58 26.85 42.83
C ALA A 601 22.48 26.48 43.84
N VAL A 602 21.83 25.31 43.68
CA VAL A 602 20.82 24.78 44.62
C VAL A 602 21.45 24.33 45.94
N LEU A 603 22.62 23.67 45.89
CA LEU A 603 23.38 23.27 47.08
C LEU A 603 23.86 24.49 47.88
N ILE A 604 24.22 25.58 47.22
CA ILE A 604 24.59 26.86 47.87
C ILE A 604 23.35 27.51 48.53
N ARG A 605 22.14 27.28 48.01
CA ARG A 605 20.89 27.90 48.52
C ARG A 605 20.21 27.14 49.67
N HIS A 606 20.47 25.85 49.86
CA HIS A 606 19.79 25.05 50.88
C HIS A 606 20.69 24.66 52.07
N LYS A 607 20.81 25.58 53.05
CA LYS A 607 21.06 25.24 54.47
C LYS A 607 19.94 25.80 55.36
N LYS A 608 18.98 24.92 55.71
CA LYS A 608 18.23 24.80 56.99
C LYS A 608 16.86 24.13 56.74
N ILE A 609 16.61 23.01 57.43
CA ILE A 609 15.27 22.43 57.66
C ILE A 609 15.12 22.19 59.16
N LYS A 610 13.98 22.57 59.75
CA LYS A 610 13.53 22.11 61.08
C LYS A 610 11.99 21.99 61.15
N LEU A 611 11.57 21.18 62.13
CA LEU A 611 10.34 20.39 62.31
C LEU A 611 9.20 21.03 63.17
N LEU A 612 8.01 20.36 63.13
CA LEU A 612 6.88 20.24 64.12
C LEU A 612 5.86 21.42 64.20
N THR A 613 4.55 21.30 64.53
CA THR A 613 3.73 20.31 65.29
C THR A 613 2.21 20.46 64.97
N VAL A 614 1.37 19.50 65.39
CA VAL A 614 -0.09 19.34 65.10
C VAL A 614 -0.98 19.59 66.34
N LYS A 615 -2.21 20.10 66.15
CA LYS A 615 -3.37 19.87 67.06
C LYS A 615 -4.73 19.91 66.32
N ASN A 616 -5.55 18.85 66.56
CA ASN A 616 -7.02 18.71 66.69
C ASN A 616 -8.00 19.41 65.70
N LEU A 617 -9.19 18.92 65.33
CA LEU A 617 -10.14 17.92 65.88
C LEU A 617 -11.18 17.50 64.78
N LEU A 618 -12.06 16.57 65.16
CA LEU A 618 -12.83 15.56 64.40
C LEU A 618 -14.30 15.93 64.10
N VAL A 619 -14.86 15.69 62.88
CA VAL A 619 -16.33 15.54 62.61
C VAL A 619 -16.60 14.76 61.30
N TRP A 620 -17.63 13.88 61.25
CA TRP A 620 -18.22 13.36 59.99
C TRP A 620 -18.98 14.49 59.28
N ASP A 621 -18.43 15.02 58.18
CA ASP A 621 -18.91 16.23 57.48
C ASP A 621 -19.76 15.88 56.24
N LYS A 622 -20.72 16.77 55.87
CA LYS A 622 -21.48 16.79 54.60
C LYS A 622 -20.60 16.51 53.38
N LYS A 623 -19.32 16.87 53.47
CA LYS A 623 -18.27 16.61 52.48
C LYS A 623 -18.13 15.13 52.11
N THR A 624 -18.21 14.20 53.05
CA THR A 624 -18.08 12.76 52.72
C THR A 624 -19.29 12.21 51.95
N VAL A 625 -20.49 12.73 52.23
CA VAL A 625 -21.70 12.45 51.44
C VAL A 625 -21.60 13.05 50.04
N LEU A 626 -21.06 14.27 49.92
CA LEU A 626 -20.79 14.89 48.62
C LEU A 626 -19.79 14.07 47.79
N LEU A 627 -18.72 13.54 48.41
CA LEU A 627 -17.76 12.66 47.74
C LEU A 627 -18.45 11.40 47.20
N PHE A 628 -19.30 10.77 48.02
CA PHE A 628 -20.07 9.60 47.60
C PHE A 628 -20.96 9.91 46.37
N LEU A 629 -21.65 11.05 46.37
CA LEU A 629 -22.47 11.49 45.23
C LEU A 629 -21.63 11.71 43.96
N TRP A 630 -20.47 12.35 44.07
CA TRP A 630 -19.54 12.53 42.94
C TRP A 630 -19.03 11.19 42.40
N VAL A 631 -18.67 10.26 43.27
CA VAL A 631 -18.22 8.92 42.88
C VAL A 631 -19.35 8.16 42.17
N MET A 632 -20.59 8.24 42.65
CA MET A 632 -21.75 7.61 42.00
C MET A 632 -22.08 8.26 40.65
N LEU A 633 -21.94 9.58 40.51
CA LEU A 633 -22.08 10.27 39.22
C LEU A 633 -21.03 9.78 38.21
N ILE A 634 -19.76 9.73 38.62
CA ILE A 634 -18.65 9.22 37.80
C ILE A 634 -18.93 7.76 37.39
N LEU A 635 -19.45 6.94 38.30
CA LEU A 635 -19.76 5.55 37.99
C LEU A 635 -20.95 5.42 37.01
N GLY A 636 -21.97 6.27 37.16
CA GLY A 636 -23.09 6.36 36.23
C GLY A 636 -22.65 6.76 34.81
N ILE A 637 -21.78 7.76 34.69
CA ILE A 637 -21.19 8.18 33.39
C ILE A 637 -20.31 7.05 32.82
N ALA A 638 -19.53 6.36 33.66
CA ALA A 638 -18.72 5.22 33.24
C ALA A 638 -19.57 4.08 32.66
N CYS A 639 -20.67 3.71 33.32
CA CYS A 639 -21.61 2.69 32.83
C CYS A 639 -22.29 3.11 31.52
N LEU A 640 -22.75 4.36 31.43
CA LEU A 640 -23.30 4.94 30.19
C LEU A 640 -22.29 4.91 29.05
N SER A 641 -21.04 5.23 29.34
CA SER A 641 -19.96 5.20 28.35
C SER A 641 -19.66 3.79 27.82
N VAL A 642 -19.70 2.77 28.67
CA VAL A 642 -19.57 1.36 28.26
C VAL A 642 -20.75 0.91 27.38
N TYR A 643 -21.97 1.33 27.72
CA TYR A 643 -23.17 1.00 26.94
C TYR A 643 -23.11 1.53 25.50
N PHE A 644 -22.60 2.75 25.29
CA PHE A 644 -22.47 3.33 23.96
C PHE A 644 -21.34 2.71 23.11
N ASP A 645 -20.22 2.31 23.72
CA ASP A 645 -19.09 1.68 22.99
C ASP A 645 -19.48 0.29 22.43
N ASN A 646 -20.34 -0.45 23.12
CA ASN A 646 -20.71 -1.82 22.75
C ASN A 646 -21.75 -1.92 21.62
N LYS A 647 -22.38 -0.81 21.20
CA LYS A 647 -23.51 -0.85 20.25
C LYS A 647 -23.10 -1.12 18.79
N ASN A 648 -21.81 -0.97 18.46
CA ASN A 648 -21.31 -0.98 17.08
C ASN A 648 -20.18 -2.00 16.79
N ASN A 649 -20.02 -3.05 17.60
CA ASN A 649 -18.98 -4.05 17.33
C ASN A 649 -19.47 -5.18 16.41
N ILE A 650 -18.83 -5.30 15.24
CA ILE A 650 -19.03 -6.40 14.28
C ILE A 650 -18.61 -7.76 14.87
N SER A 651 -17.85 -7.79 15.98
CA SER A 651 -17.37 -9.01 16.68
C SER A 651 -18.47 -9.96 17.17
N THR A 652 -19.74 -9.57 17.09
CA THR A 652 -20.84 -10.34 17.67
C THR A 652 -21.27 -11.56 16.84
N TYR A 653 -20.88 -11.69 15.56
CA TYR A 653 -21.45 -12.72 14.66
C TYR A 653 -20.45 -13.66 13.97
N GLU A 654 -19.20 -13.28 13.78
CA GLU A 654 -18.22 -14.07 13.03
C GLU A 654 -17.90 -15.41 13.71
N ASP A 655 -17.75 -16.47 12.91
CA ASP A 655 -17.50 -17.87 13.32
C ASP A 655 -18.60 -18.46 14.23
N LYS A 656 -19.73 -17.75 14.42
CA LYS A 656 -20.92 -18.31 15.06
C LYS A 656 -21.76 -19.07 14.04
N LEU A 657 -22.36 -20.16 14.51
CA LEU A 657 -23.31 -20.93 13.73
C LEU A 657 -24.46 -20.04 13.24
N VAL A 658 -24.80 -20.16 11.96
CA VAL A 658 -25.92 -19.45 11.33
C VAL A 658 -27.23 -19.90 11.97
N PHE A 659 -27.39 -21.21 12.12
CA PHE A 659 -28.55 -21.83 12.77
C PHE A 659 -28.13 -22.40 14.13
N LYS A 660 -28.58 -21.75 15.21
CA LYS A 660 -28.34 -22.23 16.58
C LYS A 660 -29.12 -23.52 16.84
N ASP A 661 -28.47 -24.46 17.52
CA ASP A 661 -29.03 -25.75 17.94
C ASP A 661 -29.57 -26.60 16.77
N PHE A 662 -29.09 -26.34 15.55
CA PHE A 662 -29.55 -27.04 14.35
C PHE A 662 -29.21 -28.54 14.39
N SER A 663 -28.09 -28.92 15.01
CA SER A 663 -27.70 -30.31 15.20
C SER A 663 -28.72 -31.13 16.01
N GLU A 664 -29.50 -30.50 16.90
CA GLU A 664 -30.59 -31.16 17.61
C GLU A 664 -31.85 -31.24 16.73
N LYS A 665 -32.12 -30.17 15.98
CA LYS A 665 -33.27 -30.07 15.07
C LYS A 665 -33.16 -30.98 13.84
N ILE A 666 -31.95 -31.34 13.41
CA ILE A 666 -31.69 -32.09 12.16
C ILE A 666 -32.45 -33.43 12.09
N ASN A 667 -32.63 -34.09 13.23
CA ASN A 667 -33.29 -35.39 13.33
C ASN A 667 -34.81 -35.28 13.17
N HIS A 668 -35.38 -34.09 13.40
CA HIS A 668 -36.81 -33.81 13.30
C HIS A 668 -37.23 -33.37 11.89
N ILE A 669 -36.27 -33.06 11.00
CA ILE A 669 -36.56 -32.67 9.62
C ILE A 669 -37.07 -33.90 8.87
N THR A 670 -38.28 -33.80 8.34
CA THR A 670 -38.87 -34.86 7.50
C THR A 670 -39.19 -34.39 6.08
N LYS A 671 -39.10 -33.09 5.82
CA LYS A 671 -39.35 -32.52 4.50
C LYS A 671 -38.42 -31.34 4.21
N ILE A 672 -37.87 -31.32 3.00
CA ILE A 672 -36.98 -30.26 2.50
C ILE A 672 -37.55 -29.78 1.17
N ALA A 673 -37.86 -28.50 1.03
CA ALA A 673 -38.25 -27.92 -0.25
C ALA A 673 -37.18 -26.94 -0.73
N LEU A 674 -36.68 -27.16 -1.94
CA LEU A 674 -35.83 -26.24 -2.67
C LEU A 674 -36.67 -25.58 -3.77
N LYS A 675 -36.72 -24.25 -3.78
CA LYS A 675 -37.54 -23.48 -4.72
C LYS A 675 -36.71 -22.42 -5.41
N ASN A 676 -36.84 -22.34 -6.73
CA ASN A 676 -36.47 -21.15 -7.49
C ASN A 676 -37.71 -20.65 -8.27
N LYS A 677 -37.54 -19.68 -9.16
CA LYS A 677 -38.69 -19.16 -9.95
C LYS A 677 -39.43 -20.27 -10.72
N SER A 678 -38.70 -21.15 -11.37
CA SER A 678 -39.25 -22.02 -12.44
C SER A 678 -39.50 -23.45 -11.97
N ASN A 679 -38.80 -23.90 -10.93
CA ASN A 679 -38.78 -25.27 -10.47
C ASN A 679 -38.96 -25.32 -8.95
N THR A 680 -39.62 -26.37 -8.48
CA THR A 680 -39.68 -26.74 -7.07
C THR A 680 -39.28 -28.21 -6.97
N LEU A 681 -38.41 -28.52 -6.02
CA LEU A 681 -37.94 -29.87 -5.74
C LEU A 681 -38.16 -30.16 -4.25
N THR A 682 -39.03 -31.11 -3.94
CA THR A 682 -39.42 -31.42 -2.56
C THR A 682 -38.96 -32.82 -2.18
N PHE A 683 -38.15 -32.93 -1.15
CA PHE A 683 -37.74 -34.18 -0.53
C PHE A 683 -38.62 -34.47 0.68
N GLU A 684 -39.14 -35.70 0.78
CA GLU A 684 -39.91 -36.20 1.92
C GLU A 684 -39.25 -37.47 2.46
N LYS A 685 -39.22 -37.62 3.79
CA LYS A 685 -38.65 -38.80 4.44
C LYS A 685 -39.73 -39.88 4.58
N ARG A 686 -39.60 -40.99 3.85
CA ARG A 686 -40.52 -42.16 3.91
C ARG A 686 -39.75 -43.39 4.35
N LYS A 687 -40.23 -44.07 5.40
CA LYS A 687 -39.59 -45.27 5.98
C LYS A 687 -38.09 -45.10 6.29
N GLY A 688 -37.66 -43.87 6.63
CA GLY A 688 -36.26 -43.56 6.98
C GLY A 688 -35.41 -43.02 5.82
N GLU A 689 -35.86 -43.12 4.57
CA GLU A 689 -35.14 -42.67 3.38
C GLU A 689 -35.76 -41.41 2.77
N TRP A 690 -34.94 -40.54 2.17
CA TRP A 690 -35.38 -39.36 1.44
C TRP A 690 -35.86 -39.75 0.04
N VAL A 691 -37.07 -39.36 -0.32
CA VAL A 691 -37.64 -39.53 -1.67
C VAL A 691 -38.06 -38.18 -2.24
N LEU A 692 -38.05 -38.03 -3.56
CA LEU A 692 -38.62 -36.85 -4.20
C LEU A 692 -40.15 -36.98 -4.27
N LYS A 693 -40.87 -36.02 -3.70
CA LYS A 693 -42.33 -36.02 -3.68
C LYS A 693 -42.90 -35.98 -5.10
N GLU A 694 -42.32 -35.15 -5.97
CA GLU A 694 -42.75 -34.98 -7.36
C GLU A 694 -42.35 -36.18 -8.23
N TYR A 695 -41.35 -36.96 -7.81
CA TYR A 695 -40.84 -38.11 -8.55
C TYR A 695 -40.47 -39.28 -7.63
N PRO A 696 -41.46 -39.93 -6.99
CA PRO A 696 -41.20 -40.95 -5.97
C PRO A 696 -40.53 -42.21 -6.54
N GLU A 697 -40.64 -42.43 -7.84
CA GLU A 697 -40.08 -43.57 -8.58
C GLU A 697 -38.55 -43.52 -8.70
N PHE A 698 -37.93 -42.34 -8.58
CA PHE A 698 -36.47 -42.21 -8.73
C PHE A 698 -35.76 -42.24 -7.38
N PRO A 699 -34.81 -43.17 -7.16
CA PRO A 699 -34.04 -43.20 -5.94
C PRO A 699 -33.17 -41.95 -5.83
N VAL A 700 -33.19 -41.33 -4.64
CA VAL A 700 -32.43 -40.12 -4.31
C VAL A 700 -31.07 -40.50 -3.73
N TYR A 701 -30.03 -39.75 -4.08
CA TYR A 701 -28.71 -39.83 -3.44
C TYR A 701 -28.81 -39.38 -1.98
N GLN A 702 -29.03 -40.33 -1.06
CA GLN A 702 -29.15 -40.06 0.38
C GLN A 702 -27.93 -39.30 0.93
N GLU A 703 -26.75 -39.61 0.41
CA GLU A 703 -25.51 -38.94 0.81
C GLU A 703 -25.52 -37.44 0.48
N ARG A 704 -26.06 -37.03 -0.67
CA ARG A 704 -26.14 -35.61 -1.05
C ARG A 704 -27.06 -34.84 -0.10
N VAL A 705 -28.22 -35.42 0.23
CA VAL A 705 -29.16 -34.82 1.21
C VAL A 705 -28.52 -34.74 2.60
N ARG A 706 -27.82 -35.79 3.03
CA ARG A 706 -27.09 -35.80 4.31
C ARG A 706 -26.00 -34.71 4.35
N ARG A 707 -25.17 -34.62 3.30
CA ARG A 707 -24.12 -33.60 3.18
C ARG A 707 -24.73 -32.20 3.23
N PHE A 708 -25.81 -31.94 2.48
CA PHE A 708 -26.53 -30.68 2.52
C PHE A 708 -26.94 -30.29 3.95
N LEU A 709 -27.61 -31.21 4.68
CA LEU A 709 -28.03 -30.95 6.06
C LEU A 709 -26.84 -30.79 7.03
N THR A 710 -25.75 -31.54 6.83
CA THR A 710 -24.52 -31.39 7.63
C THR A 710 -23.84 -30.04 7.36
N THR A 711 -23.81 -29.58 6.11
CA THR A 711 -23.32 -28.24 5.76
C THR A 711 -24.12 -27.17 6.47
N LEU A 712 -25.47 -27.27 6.51
CA LEU A 712 -26.30 -26.32 7.26
C LEU A 712 -26.01 -26.34 8.77
N ALA A 713 -25.72 -27.51 9.34
CA ALA A 713 -25.40 -27.63 10.77
C ALA A 713 -24.05 -27.01 11.16
N GLN A 714 -23.10 -26.96 10.22
CA GLN A 714 -21.73 -26.46 10.45
C GLN A 714 -21.51 -25.04 9.92
N MET A 715 -22.49 -24.49 9.22
CA MET A 715 -22.42 -23.19 8.57
C MET A 715 -22.21 -22.07 9.59
N THR A 716 -21.20 -21.24 9.35
CA THR A 716 -20.86 -20.10 10.20
C THR A 716 -20.91 -18.78 9.44
N PHE A 717 -21.26 -17.69 10.13
CA PHE A 717 -21.17 -16.36 9.54
C PHE A 717 -19.71 -15.94 9.35
N THR A 718 -19.36 -15.49 8.15
CA THR A 718 -18.04 -14.93 7.85
C THR A 718 -18.10 -13.41 7.82
N GLU A 719 -19.03 -12.83 7.06
CA GLU A 719 -19.08 -11.39 6.85
C GLU A 719 -20.52 -10.88 6.70
N LYS A 720 -20.77 -9.68 7.25
CA LYS A 720 -22.03 -8.96 7.07
C LYS A 720 -21.98 -8.15 5.77
N LYS A 721 -22.93 -8.35 4.86
CA LYS A 721 -23.04 -7.64 3.57
C LYS A 721 -24.13 -6.56 3.62
N SER A 722 -24.86 -6.33 2.54
CA SER A 722 -25.89 -5.29 2.48
C SER A 722 -27.24 -5.74 3.06
N ASP A 723 -28.02 -4.78 3.57
CA ASP A 723 -29.42 -4.89 3.95
C ASP A 723 -30.36 -4.11 3.02
N LYS A 724 -29.84 -3.51 1.94
CA LYS A 724 -30.62 -2.70 0.98
C LYS A 724 -31.13 -3.56 -0.17
N VAL A 725 -32.42 -3.40 -0.50
CA VAL A 725 -33.08 -4.14 -1.60
C VAL A 725 -32.40 -3.93 -2.95
N GLU A 726 -31.89 -2.73 -3.21
CA GLU A 726 -31.21 -2.35 -4.46
C GLU A 726 -29.92 -3.14 -4.72
N ASP A 727 -29.25 -3.56 -3.64
CA ASP A 727 -27.96 -4.25 -3.68
C ASP A 727 -28.12 -5.77 -3.87
N MET A 728 -29.33 -6.30 -3.75
CA MET A 728 -29.62 -7.75 -3.76
C MET A 728 -29.13 -8.46 -5.03
N LYS A 729 -29.13 -7.76 -6.18
CA LYS A 729 -28.61 -8.26 -7.45
C LYS A 729 -27.13 -8.66 -7.40
N TYR A 730 -26.32 -8.03 -6.55
CA TYR A 730 -24.89 -8.28 -6.40
C TYR A 730 -24.57 -9.52 -5.55
N PHE A 731 -25.58 -10.24 -5.06
CA PHE A 731 -25.39 -11.47 -4.29
C PHE A 731 -26.18 -12.64 -4.88
N GLY A 732 -26.77 -12.46 -6.06
CA GLY A 732 -27.64 -13.46 -6.67
C GLY A 732 -29.10 -13.44 -6.18
N PHE A 733 -29.50 -12.45 -5.38
CA PHE A 733 -30.89 -12.29 -4.91
C PHE A 733 -31.70 -11.36 -5.84
N SER A 734 -31.83 -11.73 -7.12
CA SER A 734 -32.77 -11.02 -8.01
C SER A 734 -34.21 -11.46 -7.71
N PRO A 735 -35.23 -10.58 -7.86
CA PRO A 735 -36.62 -10.96 -7.62
C PRO A 735 -36.99 -12.24 -8.37
N LEU A 736 -37.76 -13.13 -7.73
CA LEU A 736 -38.26 -14.40 -8.28
C LEU A 736 -39.04 -14.24 -9.60
N LYS A 737 -39.27 -13.02 -10.10
CA LYS A 737 -39.84 -12.77 -11.44
C LYS A 737 -38.79 -12.78 -12.56
N ASN A 738 -37.49 -12.81 -12.27
CA ASN A 738 -36.42 -12.91 -13.27
C ASN A 738 -36.03 -14.40 -13.53
N PRO A 739 -36.22 -14.95 -14.75
CA PRO A 739 -35.92 -16.36 -15.05
C PRO A 739 -34.45 -16.76 -14.96
N THR A 740 -33.52 -15.81 -14.89
CA THR A 740 -32.07 -16.07 -14.74
C THR A 740 -31.56 -15.88 -13.31
N SER A 741 -32.45 -15.75 -12.32
CA SER A 741 -32.04 -15.57 -10.92
C SER A 741 -31.42 -16.87 -10.36
N PRO A 742 -30.21 -16.82 -9.78
CA PRO A 742 -29.57 -17.97 -9.14
C PRO A 742 -30.10 -18.24 -7.72
N MET A 743 -31.04 -17.43 -7.23
CA MET A 743 -31.64 -17.55 -5.90
C MET A 743 -32.36 -18.90 -5.72
N THR A 744 -32.06 -19.56 -4.61
CA THR A 744 -32.74 -20.79 -4.15
C THR A 744 -33.29 -20.57 -2.74
N GLU A 745 -34.62 -20.60 -2.59
CA GLU A 745 -35.32 -20.60 -1.31
C GLU A 745 -35.31 -22.03 -0.75
N VAL A 746 -34.89 -22.17 0.51
CA VAL A 746 -34.82 -23.43 1.25
C VAL A 746 -35.84 -23.40 2.38
N ILE A 747 -36.66 -24.44 2.47
CA ILE A 747 -37.67 -24.62 3.52
C ILE A 747 -37.48 -26.01 4.14
N LEU A 748 -37.32 -26.07 5.46
CA LEU A 748 -37.16 -27.30 6.23
C LEU A 748 -38.36 -27.46 7.17
N ASP A 749 -39.15 -28.52 7.00
CA ASP A 749 -40.34 -28.80 7.81
C ASP A 749 -40.19 -30.09 8.64
N ASP A 750 -40.85 -30.12 9.79
CA ASP A 750 -41.02 -31.34 10.59
C ASP A 750 -42.17 -32.24 10.08
N LYS A 751 -42.44 -33.33 10.78
CA LYS A 751 -43.48 -34.31 10.41
C LYS A 751 -44.90 -33.74 10.48
N GLU A 752 -45.13 -32.72 11.29
CA GLU A 752 -46.42 -32.05 11.47
C GLU A 752 -46.59 -30.88 10.47
N GLY A 753 -45.59 -30.65 9.59
CA GLY A 753 -45.59 -29.57 8.62
C GLY A 753 -45.24 -28.21 9.24
N LYS A 754 -44.70 -28.19 10.47
CA LYS A 754 -44.21 -26.96 11.09
C LYS A 754 -42.83 -26.63 10.53
N GLN A 755 -42.67 -25.40 10.09
CA GLN A 755 -41.42 -24.88 9.53
C GLN A 755 -40.35 -24.78 10.63
N ILE A 756 -39.26 -25.53 10.48
CA ILE A 756 -38.09 -25.52 11.36
C ILE A 756 -37.18 -24.34 11.01
N GLU A 757 -36.77 -24.25 9.74
CA GLU A 757 -35.95 -23.15 9.22
C GLU A 757 -36.40 -22.77 7.80
N LYS A 758 -36.26 -21.49 7.47
CA LYS A 758 -36.48 -20.96 6.13
C LYS A 758 -35.45 -19.87 5.84
N PHE A 759 -34.86 -19.89 4.65
CA PHE A 759 -33.85 -18.94 4.24
C PHE A 759 -33.61 -19.03 2.74
N ASP A 760 -32.93 -18.03 2.19
CA ASP A 760 -32.55 -17.98 0.78
C ASP A 760 -31.04 -18.09 0.62
N ILE A 761 -30.62 -18.79 -0.42
CA ILE A 761 -29.22 -18.89 -0.87
C ILE A 761 -29.10 -18.17 -2.21
N GLY A 762 -28.10 -17.28 -2.30
CA GLY A 762 -27.75 -16.54 -3.51
C GLY A 762 -26.64 -17.24 -4.27
N TRP A 763 -25.62 -16.50 -4.71
CA TRP A 763 -24.40 -17.11 -5.24
C TRP A 763 -23.69 -17.94 -4.15
N TYR A 764 -23.26 -19.14 -4.53
CA TYR A 764 -22.54 -20.11 -3.70
C TYR A 764 -21.32 -20.64 -4.45
N ASP A 765 -20.51 -21.50 -3.82
CA ASP A 765 -19.22 -21.99 -4.34
C ASP A 765 -18.13 -20.89 -4.45
N ILE A 766 -18.24 -19.90 -3.56
CA ILE A 766 -17.27 -18.81 -3.45
C ILE A 766 -16.03 -19.33 -2.73
N ASP A 767 -14.88 -19.37 -3.39
CA ASP A 767 -13.62 -19.80 -2.76
C ASP A 767 -13.19 -18.82 -1.67
N ILE A 768 -12.97 -19.33 -0.46
CA ILE A 768 -12.48 -18.60 0.70
C ILE A 768 -11.16 -19.16 1.25
N GLY A 769 -10.48 -20.03 0.48
CA GLY A 769 -9.10 -20.48 0.73
C GLY A 769 -8.96 -21.97 1.03
N ARG A 770 -7.88 -22.59 0.53
CA ARG A 770 -7.53 -24.03 0.70
C ARG A 770 -8.70 -25.01 0.53
N GLY A 771 -9.61 -24.71 -0.41
CA GLY A 771 -10.76 -25.56 -0.73
C GLY A 771 -12.01 -25.32 0.12
N ALA A 772 -11.96 -24.39 1.09
CA ALA A 772 -13.17 -23.94 1.79
C ALA A 772 -14.02 -23.06 0.87
N LYS A 773 -15.34 -23.23 0.97
CA LYS A 773 -16.33 -22.56 0.13
C LYS A 773 -17.29 -21.72 0.97
N ALA A 774 -17.89 -20.72 0.35
CA ALA A 774 -18.87 -19.84 0.97
C ALA A 774 -20.08 -19.61 0.06
N ALA A 775 -21.15 -19.13 0.68
CA ALA A 775 -22.38 -18.74 0.02
C ALA A 775 -22.97 -17.46 0.61
N PHE A 776 -23.69 -16.70 -0.22
CA PHE A 776 -24.52 -15.61 0.26
C PHE A 776 -25.86 -16.14 0.77
N ILE A 777 -26.24 -15.73 1.97
CA ILE A 777 -27.42 -16.23 2.66
C ILE A 777 -28.26 -15.07 3.19
N ARG A 778 -29.57 -15.23 3.09
CA ARG A 778 -30.56 -14.32 3.66
C ARG A 778 -31.55 -15.09 4.52
N LEU A 779 -31.63 -14.75 5.80
CA LEU A 779 -32.57 -15.39 6.72
C LEU A 779 -34.00 -14.91 6.47
N ASN A 780 -34.99 -15.75 6.79
CA ASN A 780 -36.40 -15.42 6.57
C ASN A 780 -36.81 -14.11 7.26
N ASN A 781 -37.64 -13.32 6.59
CA ASN A 781 -38.10 -11.99 7.03
C ASN A 781 -36.98 -10.97 7.34
N GLN A 782 -35.77 -11.17 6.82
CA GLN A 782 -34.67 -10.20 6.92
C GLN A 782 -34.22 -9.75 5.52
N PHE A 783 -33.92 -8.45 5.38
CA PHE A 783 -33.24 -7.93 4.19
C PHE A 783 -31.72 -8.09 4.26
N GLN A 784 -31.19 -8.44 5.43
CA GLN A 784 -29.75 -8.59 5.64
C GLN A 784 -29.18 -9.80 4.89
N VAL A 785 -28.19 -9.54 4.04
CA VAL A 785 -27.36 -10.55 3.41
C VAL A 785 -26.10 -10.82 4.24
N TRP A 786 -25.73 -12.08 4.34
CA TRP A 786 -24.52 -12.55 4.99
C TRP A 786 -23.70 -13.39 4.01
N LEU A 787 -22.37 -13.28 4.09
CA LEU A 787 -21.48 -14.30 3.55
C LEU A 787 -21.23 -15.34 4.65
N ALA A 788 -21.49 -16.61 4.36
CA ALA A 788 -21.33 -17.70 5.30
C ALA A 788 -20.43 -18.81 4.71
N GLU A 789 -19.57 -19.38 5.53
CA GLU A 789 -18.75 -20.55 5.18
C GLU A 789 -19.68 -21.76 5.05
N ALA A 790 -19.79 -22.28 3.84
CA ALA A 790 -20.68 -23.37 3.47
C ALA A 790 -20.21 -24.02 2.16
N ASP A 791 -19.88 -25.31 2.23
CA ASP A 791 -19.55 -26.11 1.06
C ASP A 791 -20.80 -26.79 0.50
N PHE A 792 -21.42 -26.10 -0.46
CA PHE A 792 -22.59 -26.59 -1.18
C PHE A 792 -22.18 -27.24 -2.50
N TYR A 793 -22.05 -28.57 -2.47
CA TYR A 793 -21.72 -29.35 -3.66
C TYR A 793 -22.87 -29.41 -4.68
N ASP A 794 -24.13 -29.48 -4.20
CA ASP A 794 -25.33 -29.57 -5.05
C ASP A 794 -26.47 -28.73 -4.47
N LEU A 795 -26.81 -27.62 -5.13
CA LEU A 795 -28.03 -26.83 -4.89
C LEU A 795 -28.92 -26.75 -6.15
N SER A 796 -28.55 -27.48 -7.21
CA SER A 796 -29.28 -27.48 -8.47
C SER A 796 -30.69 -28.00 -8.29
N LEU A 797 -31.69 -27.29 -8.82
CA LEU A 797 -33.07 -27.80 -8.88
C LEU A 797 -33.27 -28.82 -10.02
N ASN A 798 -32.21 -29.23 -10.70
CA ASN A 798 -32.28 -30.32 -11.67
C ASN A 798 -32.39 -31.67 -10.93
N LYS A 799 -33.53 -32.34 -11.07
CA LYS A 799 -33.79 -33.67 -10.47
C LYS A 799 -32.70 -34.71 -10.80
N ASN A 800 -32.05 -34.60 -11.96
CA ASN A 800 -31.03 -35.56 -12.40
C ASN A 800 -29.73 -35.48 -11.59
N VAL A 801 -29.50 -34.35 -10.92
CA VAL A 801 -28.36 -34.18 -10.00
C VAL A 801 -28.61 -34.96 -8.70
N TRP A 802 -29.85 -35.00 -8.23
CA TRP A 802 -30.23 -35.64 -6.98
C TRP A 802 -30.63 -37.11 -7.10
N THR A 803 -30.78 -37.61 -8.33
CA THR A 803 -31.26 -38.97 -8.62
C THR A 803 -30.32 -39.72 -9.54
N TYR A 804 -30.37 -41.05 -9.52
CA TYR A 804 -29.54 -41.91 -10.38
C TYR A 804 -29.92 -41.88 -11.88
N SER A 805 -30.80 -40.99 -12.32
CA SER A 805 -31.45 -40.99 -13.65
C SER A 805 -30.47 -40.99 -14.83
N SER A 806 -29.30 -40.37 -14.71
CA SER A 806 -28.25 -40.39 -15.75
C SER A 806 -27.50 -41.73 -15.84
N LEU A 807 -27.36 -42.45 -14.72
CA LEU A 807 -26.73 -43.77 -14.63
C LEU A 807 -27.65 -44.86 -15.22
N TRP A 808 -28.96 -44.68 -15.06
CA TRP A 808 -29.96 -45.43 -15.80
C TRP A 808 -29.86 -45.16 -17.30
N ASN A 809 -29.74 -43.90 -17.76
CA ASN A 809 -29.51 -43.56 -19.18
C ASN A 809 -28.25 -44.20 -19.78
N LEU A 810 -27.14 -44.26 -19.03
CA LEU A 810 -25.91 -44.95 -19.44
C LEU A 810 -26.07 -46.47 -19.54
N ARG A 811 -26.90 -47.08 -18.67
CA ARG A 811 -27.26 -48.50 -18.78
C ARG A 811 -28.23 -48.75 -19.95
N PHE A 812 -29.19 -47.87 -20.21
CA PHE A 812 -30.10 -47.96 -21.36
C PHE A 812 -29.35 -47.91 -22.69
N GLY A 813 -28.43 -46.96 -22.87
CA GLY A 813 -27.60 -46.89 -24.09
C GLY A 813 -26.69 -48.11 -24.28
N ARG A 814 -26.23 -48.72 -23.17
CA ARG A 814 -25.42 -49.95 -23.22
C ARG A 814 -26.24 -51.20 -23.55
N PHE A 815 -27.48 -51.31 -23.06
CA PHE A 815 -28.37 -52.44 -23.39
C PHE A 815 -28.79 -52.46 -24.87
N ILE A 816 -29.01 -51.29 -25.48
CA ILE A 816 -29.28 -51.17 -26.92
C ILE A 816 -28.04 -51.58 -27.73
N SER A 817 -26.84 -51.14 -27.29
CA SER A 817 -25.59 -51.42 -28.00
C SER A 817 -25.10 -52.89 -27.93
N TYR A 818 -25.49 -53.66 -26.91
CA TYR A 818 -24.99 -55.02 -26.71
C TYR A 818 -25.84 -56.08 -27.43
N ASN A 819 -27.12 -55.80 -27.70
CA ASN A 819 -28.07 -56.82 -28.18
C ASN A 819 -28.56 -56.58 -29.62
N GLY A 820 -28.38 -55.38 -30.18
CA GLY A 820 -28.80 -55.06 -31.55
C GLY A 820 -30.32 -55.15 -31.80
N ILE A 821 -31.13 -55.00 -30.75
CA ILE A 821 -32.60 -55.04 -30.84
C ILE A 821 -33.10 -53.59 -30.83
N ASP A 822 -33.58 -53.14 -31.98
CA ASP A 822 -34.12 -51.77 -32.20
C ASP A 822 -35.64 -51.68 -31.97
N ASP A 823 -36.25 -52.74 -31.41
CA ASP A 823 -37.67 -52.78 -31.07
C ASP A 823 -37.92 -52.16 -29.68
N ASP A 824 -38.25 -50.88 -29.70
CA ASP A 824 -38.52 -50.04 -28.53
C ASP A 824 -39.53 -50.69 -27.55
N MET A 825 -40.50 -51.47 -28.05
CA MET A 825 -41.55 -52.06 -27.21
C MET A 825 -41.02 -53.25 -26.38
N LYS A 826 -40.08 -54.03 -26.93
CA LYS A 826 -39.41 -55.14 -26.21
C LYS A 826 -38.43 -54.63 -25.18
N VAL A 827 -37.65 -53.62 -25.51
CA VAL A 827 -36.73 -52.97 -24.55
C VAL A 827 -37.54 -52.39 -23.39
N MET A 828 -38.64 -51.70 -23.67
CA MET A 828 -39.52 -51.16 -22.62
C MET A 828 -40.14 -52.26 -21.75
N THR A 829 -40.52 -53.41 -22.32
CA THR A 829 -41.10 -54.54 -21.58
C THR A 829 -40.07 -55.24 -20.68
N MET A 830 -38.85 -55.46 -21.18
CA MET A 830 -37.76 -56.06 -20.41
C MET A 830 -37.33 -55.16 -19.23
N VAL A 831 -37.35 -53.85 -19.47
CA VAL A 831 -37.10 -52.81 -18.45
C VAL A 831 -38.24 -52.76 -17.43
N LYS A 832 -39.50 -52.87 -17.87
CA LYS A 832 -40.68 -52.96 -16.98
C LYS A 832 -40.63 -54.20 -16.08
N ILE A 833 -40.08 -55.31 -16.56
CA ILE A 833 -39.88 -56.55 -15.76
C ILE A 833 -38.76 -56.37 -14.74
N LEU A 834 -37.61 -55.82 -15.15
CA LEU A 834 -36.46 -55.58 -14.24
C LEU A 834 -36.73 -54.52 -13.18
N LEU A 835 -37.60 -53.54 -13.46
CA LEU A 835 -37.98 -52.47 -12.52
C LEU A 835 -39.10 -52.88 -11.56
N ASN A 836 -39.90 -53.91 -11.87
CA ASN A 836 -41.03 -54.37 -11.04
C ASN A 836 -40.71 -55.54 -10.10
N SER A 837 -39.49 -56.09 -10.11
CA SER A 837 -39.09 -57.11 -9.15
C SER A 837 -38.69 -56.49 -7.80
N TYR A 838 -39.69 -56.17 -6.98
CA TYR A 838 -39.51 -56.16 -5.52
C TYR A 838 -39.43 -57.61 -5.03
N ALA A 839 -38.55 -57.85 -4.06
CA ALA A 839 -38.36 -59.14 -3.42
C ALA A 839 -39.67 -59.71 -2.84
N GLU A 840 -40.25 -60.72 -3.49
CA GLU A 840 -41.11 -61.70 -2.84
C GLU A 840 -40.58 -63.11 -3.09
N LYS A 841 -40.16 -63.75 -2.00
CA LYS A 841 -39.90 -65.18 -1.78
C LYS A 841 -39.13 -65.94 -2.88
N ILE A 842 -37.81 -66.05 -2.67
CA ILE A 842 -37.09 -67.30 -2.98
C ILE A 842 -37.42 -68.29 -1.85
N VAL A 843 -38.59 -68.90 -1.92
CA VAL A 843 -38.87 -70.21 -1.31
C VAL A 843 -39.77 -70.92 -2.30
N ASP A 844 -39.34 -72.11 -2.67
CA ASP A 844 -40.00 -73.05 -3.56
C ASP A 844 -39.85 -72.80 -5.07
N THR A 845 -38.78 -73.45 -5.55
CA THR A 845 -38.76 -74.28 -6.77
C THR A 845 -38.89 -73.58 -8.12
N ILE A 846 -37.80 -73.75 -8.89
CA ILE A 846 -37.66 -73.72 -10.36
C ILE A 846 -37.25 -72.37 -10.95
#